data_AF-A0A935YQ95-F1
#
_entry.id   AF-A0A935YQ95-F1
#
_cell.length_a   1.000
_cell.length_b   1.000
_cell.length_c   1.000
_cell.angle_alpha   90.00
_cell.angle_beta   90.00
_cell.angle_gamma   90.00
#
_symmetry.space_group_name_H-M   'P 1'
#
loop_
_entity.id
_entity.type
_entity.pdbx_description
1 polymer ?
#
loop_
_entity_poly.entity_id
_entity_poly.type
_entity_poly.pdbx_seq_one_letter_code
_entity_poly.pdbx_strand_id
1 'polypeptide(L)'
;MTTHAAIPHGISAGNPIRLRVRINGDTITAYVGQTDDDEVECEHTSTSLRSYSGRAGVVSAVDGAVVSYWQVGTVEDRILTLDEVGVTVIGGALYRSLREGQWELVAEDVFPRVGSVSGAALLGDMYLIGGGLAKVYDAIDNTVGNYTPTVGALPGQTAPGTTTATMVVEHLGGLVFAGMPEESLTIYGTRLNDPMDIEVPAVQLAGSPYVTGVGNNVTVGDPIRCLASGTNSSLFIGCTNSLNFMLGNPYLATDSIETIDRTVGPSGPDSALRITSPNGGQAVLMHSMHGLYYIGLAGSPVKLNENVLDEYLTYPSDAQSGRDVVLIRDPARQWLHVFIDDGSADTSVHLIYHEATGKYRRGAPGYYPITLPFRVTAAGLVRGVPIIGTHDGRLVRFSESATGDLGEPVESLITMQLIDEPSMDNDVIVSRPHVQLGANSSEATMRLYGGATAEDAFDPDVRRQLWQETVSVRQFPSSARARAPFITMALEVASAAGRLVLERVELTLGEAARSIASGWVSRPSPASICTPPASTTPPDGPSGGGTGSGGPGGGSSPPPPPPPPPPTTPTAPSGIDDGGTTLGGSAYGQWHYLNAASDFPGPFFTGYPGGSDTILSGDAMRKSNPGGIGRNRDSGGGPDTNNNPVGVTSVGDAEITVF
;
A
#
# COMPACT_ATOMS: atom_id res chain seq x y z
N MET A 1 -29.27 1.40 -49.17
CA MET A 1 -30.48 2.00 -48.60
C MET A 1 -30.19 2.24 -47.14
N THR A 2 -30.10 3.50 -46.73
CA THR A 2 -30.05 3.91 -45.33
C THR A 2 -31.49 4.01 -44.85
N THR A 3 -31.82 3.31 -43.77
CA THR A 3 -33.14 3.41 -43.13
C THR A 3 -33.01 4.43 -41.99
N HIS A 4 -33.97 5.34 -41.90
CA HIS A 4 -33.96 6.42 -40.91
C HIS A 4 -35.19 6.30 -40.01
N ALA A 5 -35.02 6.57 -38.72
CA ALA A 5 -36.10 6.79 -37.77
C ALA A 5 -35.91 8.18 -37.13
N ALA A 6 -37.00 8.91 -36.97
CA ALA A 6 -37.03 10.27 -36.43
C ALA A 6 -38.13 10.39 -35.38
N ILE A 7 -37.83 11.09 -34.28
CA ILE A 7 -38.78 11.32 -33.19
C ILE A 7 -38.67 12.77 -32.67
N PRO A 8 -39.80 13.48 -32.48
CA PRO A 8 -39.81 14.78 -31.81
C PRO A 8 -39.46 14.64 -30.33
N HIS A 9 -38.48 15.41 -29.86
CA HIS A 9 -38.00 15.36 -28.47
C HIS A 9 -38.33 16.62 -27.64
N GLY A 10 -38.88 17.68 -28.22
CA GLY A 10 -39.36 18.87 -27.48
C GLY A 10 -38.29 19.74 -26.82
N ILE A 11 -37.00 19.39 -26.93
CA ILE A 11 -35.87 20.13 -26.32
C ILE A 11 -35.56 21.36 -27.17
N SER A 12 -35.54 22.54 -26.53
CA SER A 12 -35.24 23.82 -27.21
C SER A 12 -33.76 23.93 -27.58
N ALA A 13 -33.47 24.65 -28.67
CA ALA A 13 -32.10 24.92 -29.12
C ALA A 13 -31.24 25.60 -28.03
N GLY A 14 -29.95 25.29 -28.00
CA GLY A 14 -28.99 25.81 -27.02
C GLY A 14 -28.89 25.01 -25.72
N ASN A 15 -29.73 23.98 -25.55
CA ASN A 15 -29.64 23.06 -24.42
C ASN A 15 -28.87 21.78 -24.79
N PRO A 16 -28.06 21.23 -23.87
CA PRO A 16 -27.44 19.92 -24.06
C PRO A 16 -28.49 18.81 -24.22
N ILE A 17 -28.18 17.84 -25.06
CA ILE A 17 -28.99 16.64 -25.30
C ILE A 17 -28.11 15.41 -25.09
N ARG A 18 -28.65 14.39 -24.45
CA ARG A 18 -28.07 13.05 -24.34
C ARG A 18 -28.77 12.13 -25.33
N LEU A 19 -27.99 11.40 -26.12
CA LEU A 19 -28.44 10.33 -26.99
C LEU A 19 -27.90 9.00 -26.45
N ARG A 20 -28.78 8.05 -26.16
CA ARG A 20 -28.42 6.70 -25.71
C ARG A 20 -28.99 5.69 -26.68
N VAL A 21 -28.15 4.85 -27.28
CA VAL A 21 -28.59 3.82 -28.23
C VAL A 21 -28.34 2.44 -27.64
N ARG A 22 -29.38 1.61 -27.62
CA ARG A 22 -29.34 0.19 -27.27
C ARG A 22 -29.61 -0.63 -28.52
N ILE A 23 -28.91 -1.76 -28.64
CA ILE A 23 -29.11 -2.72 -29.71
C ILE A 23 -29.47 -4.04 -29.05
N ASN A 24 -30.64 -4.60 -29.38
CA ASN A 24 -31.11 -5.89 -28.90
C ASN A 24 -31.54 -6.75 -30.08
N GLY A 25 -30.68 -7.69 -30.49
CA GLY A 25 -30.89 -8.48 -31.71
C GLY A 25 -30.98 -7.59 -32.95
N ASP A 26 -32.13 -7.63 -33.63
CA ASP A 26 -32.42 -6.84 -34.83
C ASP A 26 -33.06 -5.47 -34.52
N THR A 27 -33.29 -5.15 -33.24
CA THR A 27 -33.93 -3.90 -32.81
C THR A 27 -32.89 -2.91 -32.30
N ILE A 28 -32.94 -1.69 -32.84
CA ILE A 28 -32.20 -0.51 -32.39
C ILE A 28 -33.19 0.35 -31.60
N THR A 29 -32.89 0.62 -30.33
CA THR A 29 -33.68 1.51 -29.48
C THR A 29 -32.83 2.73 -29.13
N ALA A 30 -33.24 3.92 -29.55
CA ALA A 30 -32.57 5.18 -29.24
C ALA A 30 -33.42 6.00 -28.25
N TYR A 31 -32.77 6.55 -27.24
CA TYR A 31 -33.35 7.44 -26.24
C TYR A 31 -32.73 8.83 -26.38
N VAL A 32 -33.56 9.86 -26.35
CA VAL A 32 -33.14 11.28 -26.46
C VAL A 32 -33.76 12.09 -25.33
N GLY A 33 -32.95 12.67 -24.45
CA GLY A 33 -33.41 13.48 -23.31
C GLY A 33 -32.30 14.33 -22.71
N GLN A 34 -32.58 15.09 -21.66
CA GLN A 34 -31.54 15.80 -20.87
C GLN A 34 -31.08 14.97 -19.66
N THR A 35 -31.97 14.15 -19.14
CA THR A 35 -31.85 13.22 -18.00
C THR A 35 -32.51 11.89 -18.38
N ASP A 36 -32.47 10.87 -17.51
CA ASP A 36 -33.15 9.60 -17.78
C ASP A 36 -34.69 9.72 -17.64
N ASP A 37 -35.19 10.73 -16.93
CA ASP A 37 -36.62 10.91 -16.61
C ASP A 37 -37.41 11.63 -17.72
N ASP A 38 -36.72 12.28 -18.66
CA ASP A 38 -37.31 13.06 -19.78
C ASP A 38 -36.91 12.50 -21.15
N GLU A 39 -36.37 11.28 -21.21
CA GLU A 39 -36.00 10.67 -22.49
C GLU A 39 -37.25 10.30 -23.31
N VAL A 40 -37.21 10.64 -24.59
CA VAL A 40 -38.14 10.13 -25.59
C VAL A 40 -37.48 8.95 -26.31
N GLU A 41 -38.25 7.86 -26.45
CA GLU A 41 -37.79 6.59 -26.99
C GLU A 41 -38.18 6.40 -28.46
N CYS A 42 -37.23 5.96 -29.28
CA CYS A 42 -37.40 5.54 -30.66
C CYS A 42 -36.95 4.11 -30.87
N GLU A 43 -37.80 3.28 -31.47
CA GLU A 43 -37.43 1.93 -31.85
C GLU A 43 -37.42 1.75 -33.37
N HIS A 44 -36.42 1.03 -33.86
CA HIS A 44 -36.31 0.64 -35.25
C HIS A 44 -35.83 -0.80 -35.38
N THR A 45 -36.55 -1.63 -36.12
CA THR A 45 -36.14 -3.01 -36.40
C THR A 45 -35.48 -3.09 -37.78
N SER A 46 -34.26 -3.62 -37.84
CA SER A 46 -33.49 -3.80 -39.07
C SER A 46 -33.18 -5.27 -39.32
N THR A 47 -33.50 -5.76 -40.52
CA THR A 47 -33.18 -7.13 -40.95
C THR A 47 -31.73 -7.30 -41.41
N SER A 48 -30.92 -6.24 -41.36
CA SER A 48 -29.52 -6.26 -41.77
C SER A 48 -28.67 -5.30 -40.92
N LEU A 49 -28.65 -5.54 -39.61
CA LEU A 49 -27.88 -4.71 -38.70
C LEU A 49 -26.37 -4.78 -39.00
N ARG A 50 -25.75 -3.61 -39.19
CA ARG A 50 -24.29 -3.46 -39.23
C ARG A 50 -23.88 -2.41 -38.21
N SER A 51 -23.32 -2.83 -37.09
CA SER A 51 -22.79 -1.93 -36.08
C SER A 51 -21.39 -1.47 -36.46
N TYR A 52 -21.16 -0.16 -36.51
CA TYR A 52 -19.83 0.42 -36.66
C TYR A 52 -19.42 1.08 -35.34
N SER A 53 -18.48 0.46 -34.62
CA SER A 53 -17.91 1.08 -33.41
C SER A 53 -17.18 2.38 -33.77
N GLY A 54 -17.44 3.46 -33.05
CA GLY A 54 -16.71 4.73 -33.19
C GLY A 54 -17.10 5.59 -34.41
N ARG A 55 -18.22 5.29 -35.07
CA ARG A 55 -18.79 6.14 -36.13
C ARG A 55 -20.18 6.62 -35.72
N ALA A 56 -20.22 7.61 -34.84
CA ALA A 56 -21.45 8.33 -34.50
C ALA A 56 -21.35 9.77 -34.99
N GLY A 57 -22.46 10.33 -35.46
CA GLY A 57 -22.54 11.70 -35.94
C GLY A 57 -23.93 12.28 -35.76
N VAL A 58 -24.03 13.61 -35.80
CA VAL A 58 -25.30 14.33 -35.72
C VAL A 58 -25.62 14.88 -37.11
N VAL A 59 -26.87 14.73 -37.53
CA VAL A 59 -27.40 15.42 -38.70
C VAL A 59 -28.55 16.31 -38.26
N SER A 60 -28.47 17.57 -38.65
CA SER A 60 -29.49 18.59 -38.39
C SER A 60 -30.22 18.89 -39.70
N ALA A 61 -31.55 19.01 -39.64
CA ALA A 61 -32.35 19.51 -40.75
C ALA A 61 -32.19 21.03 -40.98
N VAL A 62 -31.61 21.76 -40.01
CA VAL A 62 -31.33 23.19 -40.11
C VAL A 62 -29.98 23.42 -40.77
N ASP A 63 -30.00 24.13 -41.91
CA ASP A 63 -28.79 24.57 -42.61
C ASP A 63 -27.96 25.52 -41.73
N GLY A 64 -26.65 25.29 -41.68
CA GLY A 64 -25.72 26.06 -40.85
C GLY A 64 -25.73 25.72 -39.35
N ALA A 65 -26.41 24.65 -38.92
CA ALA A 65 -26.32 24.18 -37.53
C ALA A 65 -24.89 23.72 -37.18
N VAL A 66 -24.40 24.14 -36.01
CA VAL A 66 -23.05 23.79 -35.52
C VAL A 66 -23.17 22.98 -34.24
N VAL A 67 -22.50 21.82 -34.21
CA VAL A 67 -22.27 21.07 -32.98
C VAL A 67 -21.05 21.68 -32.28
N SER A 68 -21.28 22.37 -31.17
CA SER A 68 -20.20 23.01 -30.40
C SER A 68 -19.33 22.00 -29.64
N TYR A 69 -19.90 20.87 -29.26
CA TYR A 69 -19.23 19.81 -28.51
C TYR A 69 -19.94 18.46 -28.75
N TRP A 70 -19.16 17.40 -28.97
CA TRP A 70 -19.67 16.04 -29.14
C TRP A 70 -18.77 15.07 -28.39
N GLN A 71 -19.38 14.23 -27.56
CA GLN A 71 -18.68 13.17 -26.84
C GLN A 71 -19.47 11.88 -27.00
N VAL A 72 -18.75 10.80 -27.32
CA VAL A 72 -19.31 9.44 -27.40
C VAL A 72 -18.73 8.63 -26.26
N GLY A 73 -19.57 7.84 -25.61
CA GLY A 73 -19.17 6.80 -24.67
C GLY A 73 -19.95 5.52 -24.94
N THR A 74 -19.34 4.37 -24.69
CA THR A 74 -20.04 3.08 -24.67
C THR A 74 -20.53 2.83 -23.25
N VAL A 75 -21.80 2.44 -23.10
CA VAL A 75 -22.30 1.89 -21.84
C VAL A 75 -22.04 0.39 -21.89
N GLU A 76 -21.07 -0.07 -21.12
CA GLU A 76 -20.78 -1.50 -20.97
C GLU A 76 -21.38 -2.00 -19.65
N ASP A 77 -22.19 -3.06 -19.73
CA ASP A 77 -22.62 -3.78 -18.54
C ASP A 77 -21.40 -4.48 -17.94
N ARG A 78 -21.00 -4.04 -16.75
CA ARG A 78 -19.93 -4.66 -15.99
C ARG A 78 -20.56 -5.39 -14.82
N ILE A 79 -20.52 -6.72 -14.87
CA ILE A 79 -20.85 -7.56 -13.71
C ILE A 79 -19.64 -7.47 -12.79
N LEU A 80 -19.82 -6.84 -11.63
CA LEU A 80 -18.86 -6.83 -10.55
C LEU A 80 -19.28 -7.89 -9.54
N THR A 81 -18.30 -8.57 -8.97
CA THR A 81 -18.53 -9.34 -7.75
C THR A 81 -18.49 -8.40 -6.55
N LEU A 82 -19.27 -8.68 -5.50
CA LEU A 82 -19.31 -7.81 -4.32
C LEU A 82 -17.92 -7.65 -3.66
N ASP A 83 -17.09 -8.68 -3.78
CA ASP A 83 -15.70 -8.70 -3.29
C ASP A 83 -14.76 -7.70 -4.03
N GLU A 84 -15.19 -7.12 -5.16
CA GLU A 84 -14.41 -6.14 -5.92
C GLU A 84 -14.77 -4.68 -5.58
N VAL A 85 -15.79 -4.45 -4.76
CA VAL A 85 -16.24 -3.12 -4.36
C VAL A 85 -15.30 -2.57 -3.29
N GLY A 86 -14.57 -1.50 -3.62
CA GLY A 86 -13.77 -0.79 -2.62
C GLY A 86 -14.68 0.02 -1.70
N VAL A 87 -14.46 -0.02 -0.39
CA VAL A 87 -15.18 0.79 0.60
C VAL A 87 -14.15 1.51 1.47
N THR A 88 -14.40 2.78 1.77
CA THR A 88 -13.51 3.58 2.62
C THR A 88 -14.30 4.63 3.39
N VAL A 89 -13.74 5.09 4.50
CA VAL A 89 -14.29 6.18 5.33
C VAL A 89 -13.28 7.31 5.37
N ILE A 90 -13.70 8.51 4.95
CA ILE A 90 -12.85 9.70 4.88
C ILE A 90 -13.57 10.85 5.59
N GLY A 91 -12.95 11.39 6.63
CA GLY A 91 -13.51 12.51 7.40
C GLY A 91 -14.92 12.22 7.94
N GLY A 92 -15.22 10.96 8.24
CA GLY A 92 -16.54 10.51 8.72
C GLY A 92 -17.55 10.14 7.63
N ALA A 93 -17.27 10.44 6.36
CA ALA A 93 -18.14 10.09 5.23
C ALA A 93 -17.72 8.74 4.61
N LEU A 94 -18.70 7.95 4.15
CA LEU A 94 -18.49 6.65 3.53
C LEU A 94 -18.47 6.80 2.01
N TYR A 95 -17.42 6.28 1.38
CA TYR A 95 -17.24 6.25 -0.05
C TYR A 95 -17.13 4.81 -0.55
N ARG A 96 -17.54 4.60 -1.80
CA ARG A 96 -17.36 3.32 -2.48
C ARG A 96 -16.69 3.50 -3.84
N SER A 97 -16.10 2.42 -4.32
CA SER A 97 -15.46 2.36 -5.64
C SER A 97 -15.96 1.14 -6.41
N LEU A 98 -16.87 1.38 -7.36
CA LEU A 98 -17.31 0.37 -8.33
C LEU A 98 -16.35 0.26 -9.52
N ARG A 99 -15.59 1.32 -9.81
CA ARG A 99 -14.64 1.38 -10.93
C ARG A 99 -13.26 1.80 -10.43
N GLU A 100 -12.22 1.27 -11.06
CA GLU A 100 -10.85 1.60 -10.70
C GLU A 100 -10.63 3.12 -10.74
N GLY A 101 -10.08 3.68 -9.66
CA GLY A 101 -9.78 5.10 -9.53
C GLY A 101 -11.01 6.02 -9.45
N GLN A 102 -12.23 5.50 -9.36
CA GLN A 102 -13.44 6.30 -9.15
C GLN A 102 -14.06 5.98 -7.80
N TRP A 103 -14.21 7.02 -6.99
CA TRP A 103 -14.81 6.98 -5.66
C TRP A 103 -16.05 7.86 -5.65
N GLU A 104 -17.16 7.30 -5.20
CA GLU A 104 -18.42 8.02 -5.04
C GLU A 104 -18.85 8.03 -3.59
N LEU A 105 -19.39 9.17 -3.17
CA LEU A 105 -19.94 9.36 -1.84
C LEU A 105 -21.24 8.54 -1.72
N VAL A 106 -21.31 7.70 -0.69
CA VAL A 106 -22.52 6.95 -0.34
C VAL A 106 -23.33 7.72 0.70
N ALA A 107 -22.67 8.17 1.76
CA ALA A 107 -23.30 8.89 2.85
C ALA A 107 -22.30 9.75 3.62
N GLU A 108 -22.78 10.91 4.11
CA GLU A 108 -22.01 11.81 4.97
C GLU A 108 -22.24 11.52 6.46
N ASP A 109 -21.32 11.97 7.31
CA ASP A 109 -21.40 11.91 8.77
C ASP A 109 -21.81 10.52 9.33
N VAL A 110 -21.32 9.45 8.70
CA VAL A 110 -21.54 8.06 9.10
C VAL A 110 -20.78 7.73 10.37
N PHE A 111 -19.55 8.22 10.47
CA PHE A 111 -18.68 8.12 11.64
C PHE A 111 -18.25 9.51 12.12
N PRO A 112 -17.75 9.64 13.36
CA PRO A 112 -17.08 10.86 13.79
C PRO A 112 -15.94 11.21 12.83
N ARG A 113 -15.71 12.51 12.61
CA ARG A 113 -14.65 12.98 11.70
C ARG A 113 -13.24 12.62 12.14
N VAL A 114 -13.08 12.26 13.41
CA VAL A 114 -11.81 11.90 14.04
C VAL A 114 -11.95 10.52 14.66
N GLY A 115 -10.96 9.67 14.42
CA GLY A 115 -10.89 8.31 14.93
C GLY A 115 -10.71 7.28 13.83
N SER A 116 -10.23 6.11 14.22
CA SER A 116 -10.03 4.98 13.31
C SER A 116 -11.33 4.20 13.14
N VAL A 117 -11.53 3.68 11.93
CA VAL A 117 -12.63 2.79 11.59
C VAL A 117 -12.03 1.46 11.17
N SER A 118 -12.47 0.37 11.80
CA SER A 118 -12.15 -1.00 11.43
C SER A 118 -13.32 -1.59 10.66
N GLY A 119 -13.02 -2.33 9.59
CA GLY A 119 -14.03 -2.88 8.69
C GLY A 119 -13.76 -4.33 8.31
N ALA A 120 -14.82 -5.13 8.20
CA ALA A 120 -14.76 -6.50 7.71
C ALA A 120 -15.94 -6.78 6.78
N ALA A 121 -15.66 -7.44 5.65
CA ALA A 121 -16.69 -7.87 4.70
C ALA A 121 -17.19 -9.28 5.07
N LEU A 122 -18.50 -9.48 5.04
CA LEU A 122 -19.12 -10.80 5.20
C LEU A 122 -20.47 -10.83 4.46
N LEU A 123 -20.70 -11.89 3.67
CA LEU A 123 -21.96 -12.12 2.94
C LEU A 123 -22.43 -10.98 2.03
N GLY A 124 -21.50 -10.20 1.48
CA GLY A 124 -21.80 -9.11 0.54
C GLY A 124 -21.95 -7.73 1.18
N ASP A 125 -21.92 -7.65 2.51
CA ASP A 125 -21.98 -6.41 3.27
C ASP A 125 -20.63 -6.06 3.90
N MET A 126 -20.41 -4.77 4.14
CA MET A 126 -19.26 -4.27 4.90
C MET A 126 -19.71 -3.83 6.30
N TYR A 127 -19.18 -4.50 7.32
CA TYR A 127 -19.43 -4.21 8.73
C TYR A 127 -18.31 -3.31 9.25
N LEU A 128 -18.68 -2.12 9.73
CA LEU A 128 -17.75 -1.06 10.10
C LEU A 128 -17.96 -0.68 11.57
N ILE A 129 -16.88 -0.54 12.33
CA ILE A 129 -16.92 -0.06 13.71
C ILE A 129 -15.84 0.99 13.95
N GLY A 130 -16.12 1.97 14.79
CA GLY A 130 -15.18 3.03 15.11
C GLY A 130 -15.84 4.21 15.81
N GLY A 131 -15.09 4.93 16.65
CA GLY A 131 -15.59 6.12 17.34
C GLY A 131 -16.86 5.91 18.18
N GLY A 132 -17.08 4.70 18.69
CA GLY A 132 -18.28 4.32 19.45
C GLY A 132 -19.50 3.92 18.62
N LEU A 133 -19.39 3.91 17.29
CA LEU A 133 -20.45 3.58 16.35
C LEU A 133 -20.20 2.25 15.65
N ALA A 134 -21.29 1.60 15.26
CA ALA A 134 -21.32 0.39 14.45
C ALA A 134 -22.30 0.56 13.28
N LYS A 135 -21.81 0.32 12.07
CA LYS A 135 -22.53 0.54 10.81
C LYS A 135 -22.41 -0.66 9.89
N VAL A 136 -23.42 -0.88 9.06
CA VAL A 136 -23.39 -1.85 7.96
C VAL A 136 -23.62 -1.10 6.67
N TYR A 137 -22.77 -1.34 5.68
CA TYR A 137 -22.96 -0.88 4.32
C TYR A 137 -23.35 -2.06 3.43
N ASP A 138 -24.52 -1.96 2.81
CA ASP A 138 -25.03 -2.90 1.83
C ASP A 138 -24.62 -2.42 0.43
N ALA A 139 -23.78 -3.23 -0.23
CA ALA A 139 -23.24 -2.89 -1.53
C ALA A 139 -24.24 -3.05 -2.70
N ILE A 140 -25.28 -3.87 -2.52
CA ILE A 140 -26.35 -4.09 -3.51
C ILE A 140 -27.30 -2.91 -3.50
N ASP A 141 -27.86 -2.59 -2.33
CA ASP A 141 -28.84 -1.52 -2.18
C ASP A 141 -28.19 -0.13 -2.13
N ASN A 142 -26.87 -0.07 -1.98
CA ASN A 142 -26.09 1.16 -1.81
C ASN A 142 -26.58 2.00 -0.62
N THR A 143 -26.81 1.35 0.51
CA THR A 143 -27.29 2.03 1.73
C THR A 143 -26.39 1.75 2.90
N VAL A 144 -26.34 2.70 3.83
CA VAL A 144 -25.67 2.54 5.11
C VAL A 144 -26.69 2.59 6.24
N GLY A 145 -26.64 1.59 7.13
CA GLY A 145 -27.52 1.46 8.27
C GLY A 145 -26.75 1.35 9.58
N ASN A 146 -27.47 1.49 10.70
CA ASN A 146 -26.93 1.14 12.00
C ASN A 146 -26.79 -0.37 12.09
N TYR A 147 -25.63 -0.86 12.52
CA TYR A 147 -25.47 -2.27 12.81
C TYR A 147 -26.18 -2.60 14.13
N THR A 148 -27.31 -3.28 14.02
CA THR A 148 -28.13 -3.67 15.17
C THR A 148 -28.44 -5.15 15.01
N PRO A 149 -27.71 -6.06 15.72
CA PRO A 149 -27.97 -7.48 15.69
C PRO A 149 -29.46 -7.78 15.92
N THR A 150 -30.00 -8.76 15.20
CA THR A 150 -31.38 -9.23 15.39
C THR A 150 -31.49 -10.06 16.67
N VAL A 151 -30.40 -10.75 17.04
CA VAL A 151 -30.29 -11.61 18.21
C VAL A 151 -29.01 -11.27 18.97
N GLY A 152 -29.14 -10.97 20.26
CA GLY A 152 -28.03 -10.49 21.11
C GLY A 152 -27.77 -8.99 21.01
N ALA A 153 -26.60 -8.56 21.50
CA ALA A 153 -26.15 -7.18 21.47
C ALA A 153 -24.66 -7.11 21.13
N LEU A 154 -24.23 -6.06 20.42
CA LEU A 154 -22.83 -5.82 20.16
C LEU A 154 -22.06 -5.60 21.48
N PRO A 155 -20.76 -5.88 21.53
CA PRO A 155 -19.98 -5.66 22.73
C PRO A 155 -19.98 -4.18 23.16
N GLY A 156 -20.29 -3.93 24.42
CA GLY A 156 -20.42 -2.57 24.98
C GLY A 156 -21.58 -1.74 24.38
N GLN A 157 -22.55 -2.36 23.71
CA GLN A 157 -23.68 -1.66 23.12
C GLN A 157 -24.57 -0.99 24.18
N THR A 158 -24.79 0.32 24.04
CA THR A 158 -25.73 1.09 24.90
C THR A 158 -26.97 1.55 24.15
N ALA A 159 -26.92 1.59 22.81
CA ALA A 159 -28.00 1.97 21.91
C ALA A 159 -27.84 1.26 20.54
N PRO A 160 -28.88 1.21 19.69
CA PRO A 160 -28.76 0.67 18.33
C PRO A 160 -27.63 1.33 17.53
N GLY A 161 -26.77 0.54 16.88
CA GLY A 161 -25.63 1.05 16.12
C GLY A 161 -24.47 1.61 16.96
N THR A 162 -24.32 1.19 18.22
CA THR A 162 -23.19 1.57 19.09
C THR A 162 -22.41 0.34 19.54
N THR A 163 -21.11 0.51 19.72
CA THR A 163 -20.19 -0.54 20.22
C THR A 163 -18.96 0.11 20.82
N THR A 164 -18.35 -0.52 21.81
CA THR A 164 -17.04 -0.11 22.36
C THR A 164 -15.88 -0.85 21.71
N ALA A 165 -16.16 -1.89 20.91
CA ALA A 165 -15.15 -2.60 20.16
C ALA A 165 -14.46 -1.66 19.15
N THR A 166 -13.16 -1.85 18.97
CA THR A 166 -12.33 -1.03 18.08
C THR A 166 -11.78 -1.82 16.90
N MET A 167 -11.88 -3.16 16.92
CA MET A 167 -11.39 -4.06 15.88
C MET A 167 -12.48 -5.04 15.47
N VAL A 168 -12.65 -5.21 14.15
CA VAL A 168 -13.49 -6.25 13.56
C VAL A 168 -12.73 -6.97 12.44
N VAL A 169 -12.84 -8.29 12.38
CA VAL A 169 -12.28 -9.11 11.29
C VAL A 169 -13.24 -10.25 10.96
N GLU A 170 -13.19 -10.74 9.72
CA GLU A 170 -13.84 -11.99 9.36
C GLU A 170 -12.95 -13.18 9.73
N HIS A 171 -13.55 -14.20 10.34
CA HIS A 171 -12.88 -15.46 10.63
C HIS A 171 -13.83 -16.65 10.49
N LEU A 172 -13.48 -17.59 9.61
CA LEU A 172 -14.18 -18.85 9.40
C LEU A 172 -15.68 -18.68 9.07
N GLY A 173 -16.08 -17.57 8.45
CA GLY A 173 -17.46 -17.28 8.05
C GLY A 173 -18.27 -16.52 9.09
N GLY A 174 -17.66 -15.97 10.14
CA GLY A 174 -18.31 -15.03 11.06
C GLY A 174 -17.45 -13.81 11.36
N LEU A 175 -18.05 -12.81 12.00
CA LEU A 175 -17.35 -11.60 12.43
C LEU A 175 -16.79 -11.79 13.82
N VAL A 176 -15.58 -11.29 14.05
CA VAL A 176 -14.90 -11.32 15.35
C VAL A 176 -14.60 -9.89 15.80
N PHE A 177 -15.06 -9.55 16.99
CA PHE A 177 -14.86 -8.24 17.63
C PHE A 177 -13.87 -8.32 18.78
N ALA A 178 -13.01 -7.30 18.90
CA ALA A 178 -12.07 -7.14 20.01
C ALA A 178 -11.77 -5.66 20.31
N GLY A 179 -10.95 -5.43 21.35
CA GLY A 179 -10.42 -4.10 21.68
C GLY A 179 -11.32 -3.26 22.58
N MET A 180 -12.33 -3.86 23.23
CA MET A 180 -13.19 -3.17 24.19
C MET A 180 -12.37 -2.74 25.41
N PRO A 181 -12.43 -1.46 25.85
CA PRO A 181 -11.71 -1.00 27.04
C PRO A 181 -12.10 -1.74 28.33
N GLU A 182 -13.38 -2.08 28.47
CA GLU A 182 -13.95 -2.79 29.63
C GLU A 182 -13.61 -4.28 29.66
N GLU A 183 -13.35 -4.87 28.49
CA GLU A 183 -13.08 -6.30 28.30
C GLU A 183 -11.91 -6.52 27.34
N SER A 184 -10.78 -5.91 27.68
CA SER A 184 -9.61 -5.82 26.78
C SER A 184 -8.95 -7.15 26.40
N LEU A 185 -9.33 -8.25 27.04
CA LEU A 185 -8.82 -9.60 26.80
C LEU A 185 -9.78 -10.49 26.03
N THR A 186 -11.02 -10.04 25.81
CA THR A 186 -12.10 -10.87 25.28
C THR A 186 -12.25 -10.67 23.78
N ILE A 187 -12.56 -11.75 23.08
CA ILE A 187 -13.06 -11.71 21.71
C ILE A 187 -14.47 -12.26 21.62
N TYR A 188 -15.27 -11.64 20.77
CA TYR A 188 -16.67 -11.98 20.52
C TYR A 188 -16.83 -12.42 19.07
N GLY A 189 -17.27 -13.64 18.83
CA GLY A 189 -17.59 -14.15 17.50
C GLY A 189 -19.09 -14.21 17.26
N THR A 190 -19.56 -13.67 16.13
CA THR A 190 -20.94 -13.88 15.66
C THR A 190 -21.14 -15.33 15.27
N ARG A 191 -22.41 -15.74 15.14
CA ARG A 191 -22.78 -17.02 14.57
C ARG A 191 -22.16 -17.24 13.20
N LEU A 192 -21.86 -18.50 12.90
CA LEU A 192 -21.34 -18.90 11.59
C LEU A 192 -22.35 -18.56 10.48
N ASN A 193 -21.89 -17.79 9.49
CA ASN A 193 -22.68 -17.29 8.35
C ASN A 193 -23.93 -16.51 8.75
N ASP A 194 -23.97 -15.95 9.96
CA ASP A 194 -25.05 -15.08 10.40
C ASP A 194 -24.46 -13.96 11.27
N PRO A 195 -24.02 -12.84 10.65
CA PRO A 195 -23.47 -11.70 11.38
C PRO A 195 -24.50 -11.01 12.29
N MET A 196 -25.79 -11.31 12.18
CA MET A 196 -26.84 -10.64 12.95
C MET A 196 -27.19 -11.37 14.25
N ASP A 197 -26.61 -12.55 14.49
CA ASP A 197 -26.75 -13.34 15.72
C ASP A 197 -25.42 -13.35 16.50
N ILE A 198 -25.41 -12.69 17.65
CA ILE A 198 -24.26 -12.61 18.56
C ILE A 198 -24.60 -13.12 19.98
N GLU A 199 -25.79 -13.67 20.18
CA GLU A 199 -26.20 -14.17 21.49
C GLU A 199 -25.52 -15.50 21.80
N VAL A 200 -24.64 -15.51 22.80
CA VAL A 200 -23.99 -16.73 23.25
C VAL A 200 -25.02 -17.62 23.96
N PRO A 201 -25.33 -18.81 23.44
CA PRO A 201 -26.28 -19.70 24.09
C PRO A 201 -25.68 -20.32 25.34
N ALA A 202 -26.53 -20.66 26.32
CA ALA A 202 -26.10 -21.34 27.54
C ALA A 202 -25.47 -22.73 27.30
N VAL A 203 -25.78 -23.35 26.15
CA VAL A 203 -25.15 -24.59 25.68
C VAL A 203 -24.63 -24.32 24.28
N GLN A 204 -23.31 -24.42 24.11
CA GLN A 204 -22.66 -24.16 22.83
C GLN A 204 -23.01 -25.28 21.84
N LEU A 205 -23.72 -24.91 20.77
CA LEU A 205 -24.06 -25.80 19.67
C LEU A 205 -23.12 -25.52 18.50
N ALA A 206 -23.03 -26.48 17.59
CA ALA A 206 -22.27 -26.30 16.36
C ALA A 206 -22.79 -25.08 15.58
N GLY A 207 -21.89 -24.15 15.23
CA GLY A 207 -22.21 -22.91 14.52
C GLY A 207 -22.62 -21.74 15.41
N SER A 208 -22.79 -21.93 16.72
CA SER A 208 -23.22 -20.85 17.64
C SER A 208 -22.21 -19.70 17.76
N PRO A 209 -22.67 -18.48 18.10
CA PRO A 209 -21.80 -17.41 18.58
C PRO A 209 -20.94 -17.89 19.76
N TYR A 210 -19.78 -17.27 19.92
CA TYR A 210 -18.84 -17.62 20.98
C TYR A 210 -18.21 -16.39 21.60
N VAL A 211 -17.82 -16.54 22.87
CA VAL A 211 -17.02 -15.55 23.60
C VAL A 211 -15.88 -16.30 24.25
N THR A 212 -14.67 -15.81 24.05
CA THR A 212 -13.47 -16.42 24.63
C THR A 212 -12.44 -15.35 24.99
N GLY A 213 -11.67 -15.62 26.03
CA GLY A 213 -10.67 -14.69 26.56
C GLY A 213 -9.26 -15.16 26.27
N VAL A 214 -8.39 -14.23 25.88
CA VAL A 214 -6.95 -14.45 25.86
C VAL A 214 -6.47 -14.52 27.31
N GLY A 215 -5.98 -15.70 27.73
CA GLY A 215 -5.49 -15.90 29.09
C GLY A 215 -6.25 -16.94 29.93
N ASN A 216 -7.26 -17.64 29.39
CA ASN A 216 -7.94 -18.73 30.12
C ASN A 216 -6.99 -19.84 30.62
N ASN A 217 -5.77 -19.94 30.07
CA ASN A 217 -4.70 -20.85 30.48
C ASN A 217 -3.43 -20.15 31.03
N VAL A 218 -3.45 -18.84 31.30
CA VAL A 218 -2.25 -18.07 31.71
C VAL A 218 -2.56 -17.06 32.82
N THR A 219 -1.65 -16.92 33.80
CA THR A 219 -1.84 -16.13 35.03
C THR A 219 -1.98 -14.61 34.84
N VAL A 220 -1.71 -14.08 33.63
CA VAL A 220 -1.82 -12.66 33.27
C VAL A 220 -2.16 -12.57 31.78
N GLY A 221 -3.28 -11.92 31.41
CA GLY A 221 -3.63 -11.61 30.02
C GLY A 221 -3.27 -10.16 29.68
N ASP A 222 -2.76 -9.94 28.47
CA ASP A 222 -2.43 -8.60 27.93
C ASP A 222 -3.55 -8.10 27.01
N PRO A 223 -3.88 -6.79 27.03
CA PRO A 223 -4.88 -6.20 26.14
C PRO A 223 -4.63 -6.54 24.67
N ILE A 224 -5.69 -6.96 23.96
CA ILE A 224 -5.67 -7.22 22.53
C ILE A 224 -5.52 -5.90 21.78
N ARG A 225 -4.56 -5.84 20.85
CA ARG A 225 -4.22 -4.64 20.08
C ARG A 225 -4.30 -4.84 18.57
N CYS A 226 -4.27 -6.07 18.09
CA CYS A 226 -4.35 -6.40 16.67
C CYS A 226 -5.08 -7.74 16.47
N LEU A 227 -5.96 -7.79 15.47
CA LEU A 227 -6.52 -9.03 14.93
C LEU A 227 -6.14 -9.15 13.46
N ALA A 228 -5.74 -10.35 13.04
CA ALA A 228 -5.49 -10.63 11.63
C ALA A 228 -5.80 -12.08 11.30
N SER A 229 -5.98 -12.39 10.02
CA SER A 229 -5.98 -13.78 9.56
C SER A 229 -4.65 -14.45 9.92
N GLY A 230 -4.71 -15.57 10.62
CA GLY A 230 -3.55 -16.39 10.95
C GLY A 230 -3.21 -17.41 9.86
N THR A 231 -2.29 -18.31 10.19
CA THR A 231 -1.86 -19.40 9.31
C THR A 231 -2.78 -20.61 9.46
N ASN A 232 -2.97 -21.42 8.41
CA ASN A 232 -3.76 -22.66 8.46
C ASN A 232 -5.17 -22.46 9.05
N SER A 233 -5.85 -21.38 8.65
CA SER A 233 -7.18 -21.02 9.12
C SER A 233 -7.29 -20.73 10.62
N SER A 234 -6.18 -20.33 11.27
CA SER A 234 -6.20 -19.76 12.61
C SER A 234 -6.53 -18.26 12.59
N LEU A 235 -6.90 -17.71 13.74
CA LEU A 235 -6.97 -16.27 13.98
C LEU A 235 -5.72 -15.84 14.73
N PHE A 236 -5.01 -14.84 14.20
CA PHE A 236 -3.90 -14.19 14.91
C PHE A 236 -4.45 -13.14 15.87
N ILE A 237 -4.02 -13.22 17.12
CA ILE A 237 -4.44 -12.33 18.20
C ILE A 237 -3.18 -11.72 18.80
N GLY A 238 -2.87 -10.51 18.36
CA GLY A 238 -1.73 -9.75 18.85
C GLY A 238 -2.12 -8.92 20.06
N CYS A 239 -1.51 -9.21 21.21
CA CYS A 239 -1.69 -8.48 22.47
C CYS A 239 -0.50 -7.58 22.75
N THR A 240 -0.67 -6.60 23.64
CA THR A 240 0.33 -5.56 23.94
C THR A 240 1.77 -6.07 24.05
N ASN A 241 2.00 -7.19 24.75
CA ASN A 241 3.33 -7.80 24.92
C ASN A 241 3.34 -9.30 24.59
N SER A 242 2.33 -9.83 23.91
CA SER A 242 2.23 -11.26 23.64
C SER A 242 1.58 -11.57 22.30
N LEU A 243 1.99 -12.69 21.71
CA LEU A 243 1.50 -13.18 20.42
C LEU A 243 0.72 -14.47 20.64
N ASN A 244 -0.53 -14.48 20.20
CA ASN A 244 -1.42 -15.61 20.38
C ASN A 244 -2.05 -16.02 19.05
N PHE A 245 -2.36 -17.31 18.92
CA PHE A 245 -3.18 -17.83 17.83
C PHE A 245 -4.35 -18.61 18.40
N MET A 246 -5.55 -18.36 17.89
CA MET A 246 -6.67 -19.28 18.05
C MET A 246 -6.56 -20.36 16.98
N LEU A 247 -6.28 -21.57 17.43
CA LEU A 247 -6.25 -22.79 16.63
C LEU A 247 -7.59 -23.51 16.73
N GLY A 248 -7.90 -24.38 15.79
CA GLY A 248 -9.15 -25.16 15.79
C GLY A 248 -10.34 -24.37 15.24
N ASN A 249 -11.55 -24.85 15.51
CA ASN A 249 -12.78 -24.21 15.06
C ASN A 249 -13.66 -23.82 16.26
N PRO A 250 -13.83 -22.52 16.55
CA PRO A 250 -14.62 -22.06 17.69
C PRO A 250 -16.11 -22.39 17.55
N TYR A 251 -16.60 -22.52 16.31
CA TYR A 251 -17.97 -22.94 16.02
C TYR A 251 -18.24 -24.40 16.34
N LEU A 252 -17.20 -25.21 16.57
CA LEU A 252 -17.33 -26.61 17.00
C LEU A 252 -16.85 -26.82 18.44
N ALA A 253 -16.52 -25.74 19.16
CA ALA A 253 -15.89 -25.78 20.48
C ALA A 253 -14.63 -26.67 20.51
N THR A 254 -13.87 -26.69 19.41
CA THR A 254 -12.57 -27.36 19.32
C THR A 254 -11.41 -26.37 19.32
N ASP A 255 -11.71 -25.10 19.58
CA ASP A 255 -10.72 -24.04 19.58
C ASP A 255 -9.82 -24.06 20.81
N SER A 256 -8.60 -23.56 20.61
CA SER A 256 -7.60 -23.36 21.66
C SER A 256 -6.80 -22.11 21.35
N ILE A 257 -6.67 -21.22 22.32
CA ILE A 257 -5.77 -20.06 22.20
C ILE A 257 -4.39 -20.46 22.73
N GLU A 258 -3.41 -20.48 21.83
CA GLU A 258 -2.03 -20.78 22.15
C GLU A 258 -1.15 -19.53 22.08
N THR A 259 -0.36 -19.31 23.14
CA THR A 259 0.63 -18.23 23.20
C THR A 259 1.94 -18.69 22.59
N ILE A 260 2.37 -18.02 21.52
CA ILE A 260 3.64 -18.28 20.83
C ILE A 260 4.79 -17.50 21.48
N ASP A 261 4.53 -16.26 21.89
CA ASP A 261 5.51 -15.37 22.51
C ASP A 261 4.87 -14.51 23.60
N ARG A 262 5.63 -14.18 24.65
CA ARG A 262 5.19 -13.40 25.82
C ARG A 262 5.98 -12.12 26.04
N THR A 263 6.77 -11.73 25.06
CA THR A 263 7.69 -10.60 25.14
C THR A 263 7.52 -9.60 24.01
N VAL A 264 6.88 -10.01 22.91
CA VAL A 264 6.68 -9.18 21.72
C VAL A 264 5.19 -9.02 21.45
N GLY A 265 4.77 -7.80 21.08
CA GLY A 265 3.41 -7.48 20.66
C GLY A 265 3.38 -6.53 19.45
N PRO A 266 2.24 -6.44 18.75
CA PRO A 266 2.06 -5.58 17.59
C PRO A 266 2.16 -4.09 17.95
N SER A 267 2.63 -3.29 17.01
CA SER A 267 2.71 -1.83 17.12
C SER A 267 1.35 -1.13 17.11
N GLY A 268 0.34 -1.75 16.51
CA GLY A 268 -0.99 -1.17 16.33
C GLY A 268 -1.98 -2.16 15.69
N PRO A 269 -3.25 -1.76 15.50
CA PRO A 269 -4.29 -2.61 14.94
C PRO A 269 -3.98 -3.08 13.51
N ASP A 270 -3.39 -2.22 12.67
CA ASP A 270 -3.08 -2.52 11.27
C ASP A 270 -1.62 -2.94 11.04
N SER A 271 -0.94 -3.35 12.13
CA SER A 271 0.49 -3.67 12.11
C SER A 271 0.79 -5.16 11.87
N ALA A 272 -0.20 -5.97 11.49
CA ALA A 272 -0.02 -7.37 11.13
C ALA A 272 -0.84 -7.77 9.91
N LEU A 273 -0.28 -8.65 9.08
CA LEU A 273 -1.00 -9.23 7.94
C LEU A 273 -0.52 -10.64 7.62
N ARG A 274 -1.42 -11.45 7.06
CA ARG A 274 -1.11 -12.79 6.57
C ARG A 274 -0.36 -12.71 5.25
N ILE A 275 0.73 -13.46 5.14
CA ILE A 275 1.46 -13.67 3.90
C ILE A 275 1.54 -15.14 3.53
N THR A 276 1.75 -15.36 2.23
CA THR A 276 2.32 -16.60 1.71
C THR A 276 3.77 -16.32 1.40
N SER A 277 4.69 -16.97 2.12
CA SER A 277 6.12 -16.87 1.88
C SER A 277 6.49 -17.33 0.46
N PRO A 278 7.64 -16.93 -0.10
CA PRO A 278 8.10 -17.37 -1.41
C PRO A 278 8.23 -18.90 -1.55
N ASN A 279 8.39 -19.61 -0.42
CA ASN A 279 8.47 -21.07 -0.38
C ASN A 279 7.10 -21.76 -0.28
N GLY A 280 5.99 -21.00 -0.36
CA GLY A 280 4.62 -21.51 -0.28
C GLY A 280 4.06 -21.70 1.14
N GLY A 281 4.87 -21.51 2.19
CA GLY A 281 4.41 -21.57 3.57
C GLY A 281 3.62 -20.33 3.98
N GLN A 282 2.54 -20.49 4.74
CA GLN A 282 1.78 -19.37 5.31
C GLN A 282 2.47 -18.85 6.58
N ALA A 283 2.48 -17.53 6.74
CA ALA A 283 2.99 -16.85 7.92
C ALA A 283 2.20 -15.56 8.19
N VAL A 284 2.40 -15.00 9.38
CA VAL A 284 1.99 -13.64 9.70
C VAL A 284 3.24 -12.77 9.72
N LEU A 285 3.19 -11.64 9.03
CA LEU A 285 4.14 -10.55 9.26
C LEU A 285 3.55 -9.60 10.27
N MET A 286 4.37 -9.14 11.19
CA MET A 286 3.94 -8.20 12.22
C MET A 286 5.05 -7.20 12.49
N HIS A 287 4.70 -5.91 12.54
CA HIS A 287 5.57 -4.89 13.06
C HIS A 287 5.34 -4.72 14.57
N SER A 288 6.43 -4.64 15.34
CA SER A 288 6.45 -4.32 16.77
C SER A 288 7.38 -3.14 17.02
N MET A 289 7.38 -2.59 18.23
CA MET A 289 8.37 -1.57 18.63
C MET A 289 9.83 -2.01 18.47
N HIS A 290 10.09 -3.34 18.43
CA HIS A 290 11.41 -3.92 18.25
C HIS A 290 11.74 -4.25 16.79
N GLY A 291 10.85 -3.98 15.84
CA GLY A 291 11.07 -4.22 14.41
C GLY A 291 10.00 -5.12 13.78
N LEU A 292 10.31 -5.58 12.56
CA LEU A 292 9.48 -6.44 11.74
C LEU A 292 9.75 -7.92 12.03
N TYR A 293 8.69 -8.67 12.30
CA TYR A 293 8.73 -10.09 12.64
C TYR A 293 8.04 -10.94 11.59
N TYR A 294 8.64 -12.10 11.33
CA TYR A 294 8.03 -13.22 10.63
C TYR A 294 7.60 -14.26 11.66
N ILE A 295 6.30 -14.58 11.65
CA ILE A 295 5.67 -15.46 12.63
C ILE A 295 5.06 -16.64 11.87
N GLY A 296 5.70 -17.80 12.00
CA GLY A 296 5.13 -19.07 11.56
C GLY A 296 4.17 -19.64 12.60
N LEU A 297 3.42 -20.69 12.22
CA LEU A 297 2.54 -21.40 13.17
C LEU A 297 3.32 -22.13 14.27
N ALA A 298 4.53 -22.59 13.96
CA ALA A 298 5.39 -23.33 14.86
C ALA A 298 6.77 -22.66 14.93
N GLY A 299 7.24 -22.44 16.16
CA GLY A 299 8.54 -21.83 16.44
C GLY A 299 8.44 -20.39 16.94
N SER A 300 9.54 -19.89 17.50
CA SER A 300 9.63 -18.53 18.01
C SER A 300 9.56 -17.50 16.87
N PRO A 301 8.97 -16.32 17.11
CA PRO A 301 8.98 -15.22 16.14
C PRO A 301 10.40 -14.91 15.66
N VAL A 302 10.56 -14.66 14.36
CA VAL A 302 11.86 -14.32 13.77
C VAL A 302 11.87 -12.83 13.45
N LYS A 303 12.70 -12.06 14.17
CA LYS A 303 12.98 -10.67 13.81
C LYS A 303 13.73 -10.62 12.47
N LEU A 304 13.17 -9.93 11.49
CA LEU A 304 13.70 -9.87 10.12
C LEU A 304 14.81 -8.83 9.98
N ASN A 305 14.63 -7.65 10.59
CA ASN A 305 15.59 -6.54 10.56
C ASN A 305 16.71 -6.67 11.60
N GLU A 306 16.93 -7.85 12.16
CA GLU A 306 18.03 -8.06 13.11
C GLU A 306 19.39 -7.81 12.42
N ASN A 307 20.20 -6.92 13.00
CA ASN A 307 21.49 -6.47 12.45
C ASN A 307 21.40 -5.73 11.09
N VAL A 308 20.19 -5.35 10.65
CA VAL A 308 19.96 -4.64 9.38
C VAL A 308 18.86 -3.59 9.58
N LEU A 309 19.20 -2.31 9.52
CA LEU A 309 18.25 -1.17 9.53
C LEU A 309 17.36 -1.09 10.78
N ASP A 310 17.91 -1.42 11.96
CA ASP A 310 17.19 -1.30 13.24
C ASP A 310 16.74 0.14 13.55
N GLU A 311 17.49 1.17 13.18
CA GLU A 311 17.16 2.58 13.48
C GLU A 311 15.83 3.05 12.87
N TYR A 312 15.45 2.54 11.69
CA TYR A 312 14.23 2.96 11.00
C TYR A 312 12.98 2.15 11.39
N LEU A 313 13.18 0.92 11.84
CA LEU A 313 12.10 -0.02 12.14
C LEU A 313 11.86 -0.20 13.65
N THR A 314 12.69 0.40 14.49
CA THR A 314 12.56 0.30 15.94
C THR A 314 12.35 1.66 16.58
N TYR A 315 11.59 1.67 17.67
CA TYR A 315 11.36 2.86 18.46
C TYR A 315 11.09 2.47 19.91
N PRO A 316 11.37 3.35 20.88
CA PRO A 316 11.21 3.01 22.29
C PRO A 316 9.73 2.85 22.65
N SER A 317 9.47 2.04 23.68
CA SER A 317 8.10 1.65 24.07
C SER A 317 7.20 2.82 24.47
N ASP A 318 7.78 3.90 25.00
CA ASP A 318 7.09 5.13 25.36
C ASP A 318 6.59 5.92 24.14
N ALA A 319 7.21 5.75 22.97
CA ALA A 319 6.76 6.36 21.72
C ALA A 319 5.62 5.57 21.03
N GLN A 320 5.29 4.37 21.51
CA GLN A 320 4.34 3.46 20.85
C GLN A 320 2.89 3.98 20.81
N SER A 321 2.49 4.84 21.74
CA SER A 321 1.14 5.43 21.74
C SER A 321 0.99 6.62 20.79
N GLY A 322 2.09 7.19 20.31
CA GLY A 322 2.10 8.33 19.40
C GLY A 322 2.38 7.96 17.95
N ARG A 323 2.44 6.66 17.64
CA ARG A 323 2.76 6.15 16.30
C ARG A 323 1.66 5.25 15.77
N ASP A 324 1.28 5.49 14.52
CA ASP A 324 0.38 4.64 13.76
C ASP A 324 1.19 3.79 12.79
N VAL A 325 1.02 2.46 12.86
CA VAL A 325 1.76 1.53 12.01
C VAL A 325 0.80 0.75 11.13
N VAL A 326 0.96 0.90 9.83
CA VAL A 326 0.16 0.23 8.81
C VAL A 326 1.07 -0.64 7.95
N LEU A 327 0.74 -1.93 7.87
CA LEU A 327 1.37 -2.86 6.94
C LEU A 327 0.42 -3.17 5.79
N ILE A 328 0.94 -3.12 4.56
CA ILE A 328 0.20 -3.59 3.38
C ILE A 328 1.14 -4.27 2.39
N ARG A 329 0.67 -5.37 1.81
CA ARG A 329 1.39 -6.08 0.77
C ARG A 329 0.87 -5.69 -0.61
N ASP A 330 1.76 -5.30 -1.51
CA ASP A 330 1.50 -5.20 -2.96
C ASP A 330 1.82 -6.56 -3.60
N PRO A 331 0.81 -7.40 -3.90
CA PRO A 331 1.04 -8.72 -4.47
C PRO A 331 1.57 -8.67 -5.91
N ALA A 332 1.24 -7.61 -6.67
CA ALA A 332 1.67 -7.47 -8.06
C ALA A 332 3.18 -7.17 -8.14
N ARG A 333 3.68 -6.36 -7.21
CA ARG A 333 5.11 -6.00 -7.12
C ARG A 333 5.92 -6.87 -6.18
N GLN A 334 5.27 -7.75 -5.41
CA GLN A 334 5.89 -8.55 -4.35
C GLN A 334 6.61 -7.67 -3.33
N TRP A 335 5.94 -6.61 -2.90
CA TRP A 335 6.46 -5.64 -1.95
C TRP A 335 5.61 -5.61 -0.69
N LEU A 336 6.28 -5.48 0.44
CA LEU A 336 5.64 -5.12 1.69
C LEU A 336 5.93 -3.65 1.98
N HIS A 337 4.88 -2.86 2.05
CA HIS A 337 4.95 -1.49 2.56
C HIS A 337 4.80 -1.49 4.08
N VAL A 338 5.72 -0.81 4.74
CA VAL A 338 5.74 -0.57 6.18
C VAL A 338 5.63 0.94 6.38
N PHE A 339 4.47 1.40 6.82
CA PHE A 339 4.25 2.82 7.12
C PHE A 339 4.27 3.02 8.64
N ILE A 340 5.23 3.79 9.15
CA ILE A 340 5.31 4.20 10.55
C ILE A 340 5.08 5.71 10.59
N ASP A 341 3.85 6.11 10.86
CA ASP A 341 3.51 7.52 11.03
C ASP A 341 3.79 7.97 12.47
N ASP A 342 4.44 9.12 12.66
CA ASP A 342 4.78 9.66 13.98
C ASP A 342 4.12 11.00 14.31
N GLY A 343 3.11 11.38 13.51
CA GLY A 343 2.40 12.64 13.66
C GLY A 343 2.79 13.72 12.65
N SER A 344 3.89 13.56 11.90
CA SER A 344 4.33 14.53 10.89
C SER A 344 4.91 13.84 9.66
N ALA A 345 4.53 14.30 8.45
CA ALA A 345 5.03 13.71 7.20
C ALA A 345 6.55 13.78 7.07
N ASP A 346 7.19 14.80 7.67
CA ASP A 346 8.64 15.00 7.59
C ASP A 346 9.45 14.08 8.50
N THR A 347 8.82 13.51 9.55
CA THR A 347 9.48 12.67 10.57
C THR A 347 9.00 11.23 10.55
N SER A 348 7.84 10.97 9.94
CA SER A 348 7.33 9.64 9.65
C SER A 348 8.33 8.83 8.84
N VAL A 349 8.45 7.55 9.20
CA VAL A 349 9.39 6.62 8.57
C VAL A 349 8.60 5.59 7.78
N HIS A 350 8.92 5.46 6.50
CA HIS A 350 8.25 4.53 5.61
C HIS A 350 9.28 3.68 4.89
N LEU A 351 8.99 2.40 4.73
CA LEU A 351 9.90 1.47 4.07
C LEU A 351 9.14 0.54 3.13
N ILE A 352 9.87 0.08 2.13
CA ILE A 352 9.48 -1.03 1.27
C ILE A 352 10.41 -2.18 1.55
N TYR A 353 9.84 -3.33 1.84
CA TYR A 353 10.55 -4.59 1.91
C TYR A 353 10.28 -5.40 0.64
N HIS A 354 11.33 -5.56 -0.17
CA HIS A 354 11.33 -6.31 -1.41
C HIS A 354 11.37 -7.81 -1.12
N GLU A 355 10.23 -8.49 -1.23
CA GLU A 355 10.07 -9.87 -0.79
C GLU A 355 10.99 -10.84 -1.52
N ALA A 356 11.22 -10.63 -2.82
CA ALA A 356 12.07 -11.50 -3.62
C ALA A 356 13.56 -11.40 -3.23
N THR A 357 14.00 -10.24 -2.73
CA THR A 357 15.38 -10.02 -2.26
C THR A 357 15.55 -10.56 -0.85
N GLY A 358 14.71 -10.12 0.09
CA GLY A 358 14.86 -10.46 1.50
C GLY A 358 14.39 -11.88 1.85
N LYS A 359 13.44 -12.43 1.09
CA LYS A 359 12.90 -13.81 1.25
C LYS A 359 12.42 -14.15 2.66
N TYR A 360 12.10 -13.12 3.45
CA TYR A 360 11.72 -13.21 4.86
C TYR A 360 12.73 -13.95 5.71
N ARG A 361 14.02 -13.68 5.48
CA ARG A 361 15.12 -14.23 6.27
C ARG A 361 15.64 -13.18 7.24
N ARG A 362 16.06 -13.63 8.42
CA ARG A 362 16.72 -12.82 9.43
C ARG A 362 17.96 -12.15 8.85
N GLY A 363 18.07 -10.83 9.03
CA GLY A 363 19.21 -10.01 8.58
C GLY A 363 19.37 -9.97 7.06
N ALA A 364 18.33 -10.30 6.30
CA ALA A 364 18.43 -10.26 4.84
C ALA A 364 18.29 -8.83 4.30
N PRO A 365 18.96 -8.51 3.18
CA PRO A 365 18.80 -7.22 2.53
C PRO A 365 17.43 -7.12 1.85
N GLY A 366 17.07 -5.93 1.37
CA GLY A 366 15.83 -5.69 0.62
C GLY A 366 14.89 -4.68 1.25
N TYR A 367 15.36 -3.93 2.24
CA TYR A 367 14.64 -2.78 2.79
C TYR A 367 15.06 -1.52 2.05
N TYR A 368 14.08 -0.71 1.67
CA TYR A 368 14.26 0.53 0.95
C TYR A 368 13.44 1.61 1.67
N PRO A 369 14.07 2.57 2.35
CA PRO A 369 13.37 3.72 2.89
C PRO A 369 12.68 4.49 1.76
N ILE A 370 11.48 4.97 2.02
CA ILE A 370 10.74 5.87 1.13
C ILE A 370 10.31 7.11 1.92
N THR A 371 10.28 8.25 1.25
CA THR A 371 9.72 9.49 1.79
C THR A 371 8.38 9.75 1.11
N LEU A 372 7.37 10.13 1.88
CA LEU A 372 6.06 10.48 1.35
C LEU A 372 5.73 11.92 1.76
N PRO A 373 5.15 12.75 0.86
CA PRO A 373 4.78 14.12 1.19
C PRO A 373 3.49 14.22 2.03
N PHE A 374 3.03 13.10 2.59
CA PHE A 374 1.78 12.98 3.34
C PHE A 374 1.91 11.92 4.43
N ARG A 375 1.08 12.06 5.46
CA ARG A 375 0.94 11.07 6.53
C ARG A 375 -0.03 9.96 6.13
N VAL A 376 0.32 8.72 6.41
CA VAL A 376 -0.51 7.54 6.14
C VAL A 376 -1.38 7.22 7.35
N THR A 377 -2.68 7.03 7.14
CA THR A 377 -3.65 6.71 8.21
C THR A 377 -4.25 5.32 8.09
N ALA A 378 -4.35 4.79 6.86
CA ALA A 378 -4.88 3.46 6.59
C ALA A 378 -4.36 2.98 5.23
N ALA A 379 -4.38 1.68 5.00
CA ALA A 379 -4.15 1.12 3.67
C ALA A 379 -4.98 -0.15 3.48
N GLY A 380 -5.44 -0.37 2.25
CA GLY A 380 -6.21 -1.56 1.89
C GLY A 380 -5.95 -1.98 0.46
N LEU A 381 -6.19 -3.26 0.15
CA LEU A 381 -6.14 -3.77 -1.21
C LEU A 381 -7.51 -3.63 -1.86
N VAL A 382 -7.57 -2.89 -2.98
CA VAL A 382 -8.76 -2.84 -3.83
C VAL A 382 -8.36 -3.41 -5.19
N ARG A 383 -8.96 -4.54 -5.57
CA ARG A 383 -8.67 -5.23 -6.85
C ARG A 383 -7.17 -5.52 -7.05
N GLY A 384 -6.49 -5.90 -5.96
CA GLY A 384 -5.06 -6.21 -5.98
C GLY A 384 -4.13 -4.99 -6.02
N VAL A 385 -4.67 -3.77 -5.98
CA VAL A 385 -3.89 -2.53 -5.93
C VAL A 385 -3.91 -1.96 -4.50
N PRO A 386 -2.75 -1.64 -3.91
CA PRO A 386 -2.70 -0.91 -2.65
C PRO A 386 -3.29 0.49 -2.80
N ILE A 387 -4.33 0.78 -2.03
CA ILE A 387 -4.89 2.11 -1.86
C ILE A 387 -4.51 2.60 -0.46
N ILE A 388 -3.99 3.81 -0.39
CA ILE A 388 -3.46 4.42 0.83
C ILE A 388 -4.35 5.60 1.21
N GLY A 389 -4.89 5.56 2.41
CA GLY A 389 -5.57 6.67 3.06
C GLY A 389 -4.56 7.61 3.71
N THR A 390 -4.80 8.90 3.54
CA THR A 390 -3.90 9.95 4.02
C THR A 390 -4.59 10.83 5.05
N HIS A 391 -3.80 11.45 5.93
CA HIS A 391 -4.32 12.31 7.00
C HIS A 391 -5.04 13.57 6.48
N ASP A 392 -4.72 14.04 5.27
CA ASP A 392 -5.39 15.20 4.65
C ASP A 392 -6.72 14.83 3.96
N GLY A 393 -7.15 13.57 4.07
CA GLY A 393 -8.42 13.09 3.53
C GLY A 393 -8.36 12.65 2.07
N ARG A 394 -7.17 12.44 1.50
CA ARG A 394 -7.01 11.92 0.14
C ARG A 394 -6.83 10.41 0.13
N LEU A 395 -7.18 9.80 -0.99
CA LEU A 395 -6.77 8.45 -1.35
C LEU A 395 -5.70 8.56 -2.42
N VAL A 396 -4.62 7.83 -2.21
CA VAL A 396 -3.48 7.78 -3.14
C VAL A 396 -3.12 6.34 -3.41
N ARG A 397 -2.51 6.11 -4.57
CA ARG A 397 -1.97 4.80 -4.94
C ARG A 397 -0.65 4.98 -5.66
N PHE A 398 0.19 3.95 -5.59
CA PHE A 398 1.39 3.91 -6.40
C PHE A 398 1.05 3.62 -7.87
N SER A 399 1.67 4.39 -8.75
CA SER A 399 1.48 4.44 -10.19
C SER A 399 2.84 4.44 -10.87
N GLU A 400 2.97 3.67 -11.95
CA GLU A 400 4.21 3.59 -12.72
C GLU A 400 4.34 4.72 -13.75
N SER A 401 3.23 5.42 -14.01
CA SER A 401 3.13 6.43 -15.06
C SER A 401 3.00 7.86 -14.53
N ALA A 402 2.84 8.05 -13.21
CA ALA A 402 2.86 9.39 -12.65
C ALA A 402 4.30 9.96 -12.74
N THR A 403 4.38 11.27 -12.91
CA THR A 403 5.65 12.01 -13.08
C THR A 403 5.98 12.85 -11.84
N GLY A 404 5.14 12.81 -10.82
CA GLY A 404 5.28 13.55 -9.57
C GLY A 404 4.39 12.95 -8.49
N ASP A 405 4.76 13.18 -7.23
CA ASP A 405 3.97 12.84 -6.05
C ASP A 405 3.15 14.05 -5.64
N LEU A 406 1.86 14.06 -6.02
CA LEU A 406 0.93 15.15 -5.70
C LEU A 406 1.39 16.56 -6.15
N GLY A 407 2.16 16.63 -7.24
CA GLY A 407 2.68 17.88 -7.80
C GLY A 407 4.16 18.14 -7.51
N GLU A 408 4.76 17.39 -6.59
CA GLU A 408 6.20 17.43 -6.33
C GLU A 408 6.95 16.46 -7.24
N PRO A 409 8.06 16.87 -7.88
CA PRO A 409 8.92 15.96 -8.65
C PRO A 409 9.40 14.77 -7.81
N VAL A 410 9.28 13.56 -8.34
CA VAL A 410 9.86 12.37 -7.69
C VAL A 410 11.38 12.36 -7.94
N GLU A 411 12.16 12.54 -6.89
CA GLU A 411 13.60 12.29 -6.94
C GLU A 411 13.84 10.77 -6.91
N SER A 412 14.26 10.19 -8.03
CA SER A 412 14.63 8.77 -8.07
C SER A 412 16.02 8.58 -7.49
N LEU A 413 16.11 8.18 -6.21
CA LEU A 413 17.36 7.81 -5.54
C LEU A 413 17.45 6.30 -5.33
N ILE A 414 18.46 5.70 -5.94
CA ILE A 414 18.83 4.30 -5.79
C ILE A 414 20.03 4.24 -4.87
N THR A 415 19.89 3.70 -3.67
CA THR A 415 21.06 3.42 -2.81
C THR A 415 21.32 1.91 -2.80
N MET A 416 22.53 1.51 -3.16
CA MET A 416 22.91 0.09 -3.18
C MET A 416 23.30 -0.39 -1.79
N GLN A 417 23.23 -1.71 -1.57
CA GLN A 417 23.85 -2.35 -0.41
C GLN A 417 25.33 -1.96 -0.33
N LEU A 418 25.92 -2.11 0.86
CA LEU A 418 27.37 -2.05 1.03
C LEU A 418 28.05 -2.82 -0.10
N ILE A 419 29.00 -2.16 -0.76
CA ILE A 419 29.70 -2.71 -1.92
C ILE A 419 30.52 -3.94 -1.55
N ASP A 420 30.96 -4.00 -0.30
CA ASP A 420 31.61 -5.14 0.32
C ASP A 420 31.36 -5.08 1.84
N GLU A 421 31.33 -6.23 2.50
CA GLU A 421 31.31 -6.35 3.97
C GLU A 421 32.74 -6.70 4.42
N PRO A 422 33.67 -5.73 4.50
CA PRO A 422 35.05 -6.03 4.79
C PRO A 422 35.23 -6.54 6.22
N SER A 423 36.34 -7.25 6.45
CA SER A 423 36.83 -7.48 7.81
C SER A 423 37.03 -6.15 8.54
N MET A 424 36.79 -6.11 9.86
CA MET A 424 36.79 -4.87 10.68
C MET A 424 38.08 -4.02 10.60
N ASP A 425 39.15 -4.57 10.02
CA ASP A 425 40.49 -4.00 9.97
C ASP A 425 40.91 -3.49 8.58
N ASN A 426 40.02 -3.53 7.57
CA ASN A 426 40.32 -3.14 6.19
C ASN A 426 39.39 -2.01 5.69
N ASP A 427 39.93 -1.18 4.80
CA ASP A 427 39.15 -0.31 3.92
C ASP A 427 38.84 -1.02 2.61
N VAL A 428 37.65 -0.78 2.08
CA VAL A 428 37.26 -1.13 0.72
C VAL A 428 37.78 -0.06 -0.23
N ILE A 429 38.41 -0.48 -1.32
CA ILE A 429 38.79 0.37 -2.45
C ILE A 429 37.88 -0.01 -3.62
N VAL A 430 37.03 0.93 -4.02
CA VAL A 430 36.27 0.83 -5.26
C VAL A 430 37.05 1.50 -6.36
N SER A 431 37.20 0.79 -7.48
CA SER A 431 37.77 1.33 -8.70
C SER A 431 36.91 0.94 -9.90
N ARG A 432 36.89 1.83 -10.90
CA ARG A 432 36.19 1.60 -12.17
C ARG A 432 34.74 1.14 -12.05
N PRO A 433 33.88 1.86 -11.29
CA PRO A 433 32.46 1.55 -11.30
C PRO A 433 31.90 1.74 -12.71
N HIS A 434 31.14 0.77 -13.17
CA HIS A 434 30.45 0.79 -14.45
C HIS A 434 28.97 0.56 -14.20
N VAL A 435 28.18 1.56 -14.55
CA VAL A 435 26.73 1.54 -14.38
C VAL A 435 26.12 1.45 -15.78
N GLN A 436 25.41 0.37 -16.04
CA GLN A 436 24.66 0.18 -17.27
C GLN A 436 23.19 0.52 -16.99
N LEU A 437 22.75 1.65 -17.56
CA LEU A 437 21.36 2.06 -17.51
C LEU A 437 20.58 1.46 -18.70
N GLY A 438 19.30 1.16 -18.48
CA GLY A 438 18.41 0.66 -19.52
C GLY A 438 18.01 1.74 -20.51
N ALA A 439 17.56 1.31 -21.69
CA ALA A 439 17.27 2.20 -22.83
C ALA A 439 16.24 3.32 -22.53
N ASN A 440 15.38 3.12 -21.53
CA ASN A 440 14.36 4.07 -21.12
C ASN A 440 14.76 4.92 -19.89
N SER A 441 16.05 4.92 -19.52
CA SER A 441 16.57 5.72 -18.42
C SER A 441 16.99 7.12 -18.89
N SER A 442 16.68 8.13 -18.10
CA SER A 442 17.32 9.44 -18.09
C SER A 442 18.77 9.33 -17.62
N GLU A 443 19.55 10.38 -17.89
CA GLU A 443 20.87 10.54 -17.27
C GLU A 443 20.72 10.61 -15.74
N ALA A 444 21.57 9.89 -15.04
CA ALA A 444 21.58 9.82 -13.58
C ALA A 444 22.90 10.33 -13.02
N THR A 445 22.92 10.74 -11.77
CA THR A 445 24.12 11.09 -11.03
C THR A 445 24.50 9.92 -10.15
N MET A 446 25.61 9.26 -10.47
CA MET A 446 26.24 8.28 -9.59
C MET A 446 27.07 8.99 -8.52
N ARG A 447 26.86 8.65 -7.26
CA ARG A 447 27.66 9.11 -6.11
C ARG A 447 28.17 7.92 -5.34
N LEU A 448 29.43 7.97 -4.91
CA LEU A 448 29.98 7.01 -3.94
C LEU A 448 30.07 7.69 -2.59
N TYR A 449 29.50 7.08 -1.57
CA TYR A 449 29.54 7.55 -0.19
C TYR A 449 30.37 6.59 0.66
N GLY A 450 31.10 7.14 1.63
CA GLY A 450 31.86 6.39 2.61
C GLY A 450 31.44 6.70 4.04
N GLY A 451 31.56 5.71 4.92
CA GLY A 451 31.28 5.81 6.36
C GLY A 451 32.34 5.12 7.21
N ALA A 452 32.39 5.48 8.49
CA ALA A 452 33.25 4.83 9.49
C ALA A 452 32.67 3.46 9.92
N THR A 453 31.34 3.38 9.94
CA THR A 453 30.51 2.20 10.12
C THR A 453 29.62 1.97 8.89
N ALA A 454 28.98 0.81 8.81
CA ALA A 454 27.96 0.51 7.81
C ALA A 454 26.84 1.56 7.83
N GLU A 455 26.35 1.91 9.03
CA GLU A 455 25.29 2.90 9.24
C GLU A 455 25.70 4.29 8.75
N ASP A 456 26.91 4.75 9.11
CA ASP A 456 27.42 6.07 8.69
C ASP A 456 27.53 6.20 7.16
N ALA A 457 27.62 5.11 6.40
CA ALA A 457 27.66 5.16 4.95
C ALA A 457 26.29 5.49 4.34
N PHE A 458 25.19 5.15 5.05
CA PHE A 458 23.82 5.42 4.62
C PHE A 458 23.25 6.72 5.20
N ASP A 459 23.73 7.17 6.36
CA ASP A 459 23.28 8.39 7.04
C ASP A 459 23.70 9.67 6.25
N PRO A 460 22.76 10.48 5.73
CA PRO A 460 23.07 11.68 4.96
C PRO A 460 23.79 12.78 5.75
N ASP A 461 23.66 12.82 7.07
CA ASP A 461 24.28 13.83 7.93
C ASP A 461 25.75 13.51 8.26
N VAL A 462 26.12 12.23 8.17
CA VAL A 462 27.45 11.73 8.58
C VAL A 462 28.27 11.20 7.40
N ARG A 463 27.63 10.67 6.36
CA ARG A 463 28.32 10.07 5.21
C ARG A 463 29.16 11.10 4.47
N ARG A 464 30.33 10.65 3.99
CA ARG A 464 31.21 11.47 3.16
C ARG A 464 31.05 11.10 1.69
N GLN A 465 30.77 12.08 0.84
CA GLN A 465 30.86 11.87 -0.61
C GLN A 465 32.33 11.69 -1.03
N LEU A 466 32.63 10.53 -1.61
CA LEU A 466 33.96 10.16 -2.09
C LEU A 466 34.12 10.44 -3.58
N TRP A 467 33.05 10.27 -4.35
CA TRP A 467 33.05 10.47 -5.80
C TRP A 467 31.65 10.86 -6.29
N GLN A 468 31.59 11.57 -7.42
CA GLN A 468 30.36 11.85 -8.14
C GLN A 468 30.64 11.91 -9.65
N GLU A 469 29.74 11.32 -10.44
CA GLU A 469 29.80 11.36 -11.90
C GLU A 469 28.39 11.24 -12.50
N THR A 470 28.14 11.92 -13.62
CA THR A 470 26.92 11.72 -14.39
C THR A 470 27.06 10.48 -15.26
N VAL A 471 26.06 9.60 -15.17
CA VAL A 471 25.98 8.35 -15.91
C VAL A 471 24.83 8.36 -16.91
N SER A 472 25.06 7.77 -18.09
CA SER A 472 24.10 7.70 -19.18
C SER A 472 23.97 6.27 -19.73
N VAL A 473 22.93 6.02 -20.52
CA VAL A 473 22.61 4.69 -21.11
C VAL A 473 23.79 4.04 -21.83
N ARG A 474 24.73 4.84 -22.36
CA ARG A 474 25.92 4.35 -23.07
C ARG A 474 27.17 5.03 -22.54
N GLN A 475 27.69 4.51 -21.44
CA GLN A 475 28.92 4.99 -20.84
C GLN A 475 29.96 3.88 -20.70
N PHE A 476 31.23 4.27 -20.84
CA PHE A 476 32.36 3.42 -20.47
C PHE A 476 32.51 3.35 -18.95
N PRO A 477 33.21 2.34 -18.41
CA PRO A 477 33.53 2.28 -16.99
C PRO A 477 34.16 3.59 -16.51
N SER A 478 33.67 4.09 -15.38
CA SER A 478 34.17 5.30 -14.74
C SER A 478 35.67 5.16 -14.44
N SER A 479 36.37 6.28 -14.30
CA SER A 479 37.73 6.29 -13.76
C SER A 479 37.77 6.48 -12.24
N ALA A 480 36.61 6.46 -11.57
CA ALA A 480 36.50 6.68 -10.14
C ALA A 480 37.39 5.74 -9.35
N ARG A 481 38.00 6.30 -8.30
CA ARG A 481 38.69 5.55 -7.26
C ARG A 481 38.26 6.12 -5.91
N ALA A 482 37.56 5.30 -5.13
CA ALA A 482 37.07 5.65 -3.81
C ALA A 482 37.63 4.68 -2.77
N ARG A 483 37.83 5.15 -1.54
CA ARG A 483 38.35 4.35 -0.43
C ARG A 483 37.72 4.78 0.89
N ALA A 484 37.16 3.83 1.63
CA ALA A 484 36.64 4.02 2.98
C ALA A 484 36.42 2.65 3.66
N PRO A 485 36.27 2.60 4.99
CA PRO A 485 35.89 1.38 5.71
C PRO A 485 34.60 0.78 5.15
N PHE A 486 33.55 1.58 4.98
CA PHE A 486 32.29 1.16 4.37
C PHE A 486 31.97 2.08 3.20
N ILE A 487 31.58 1.52 2.06
CA ILE A 487 31.21 2.27 0.85
C ILE A 487 29.84 1.83 0.37
N THR A 488 28.99 2.80 0.06
CA THR A 488 27.75 2.61 -0.70
C THR A 488 27.77 3.46 -1.98
N MET A 489 26.96 3.06 -2.96
CA MET A 489 26.74 3.82 -4.19
C MET A 489 25.29 4.29 -4.23
N ALA A 490 25.10 5.56 -4.60
CA ALA A 490 23.81 6.12 -4.92
C ALA A 490 23.71 6.47 -6.41
N LEU A 491 22.56 6.26 -7.04
CA LEU A 491 22.22 6.77 -8.38
C LEU A 491 20.98 7.65 -8.25
N GLU A 492 21.07 8.88 -8.74
CA GLU A 492 20.02 9.90 -8.56
C GLU A 492 19.58 10.48 -9.90
N VAL A 493 18.28 10.64 -10.12
CA VAL A 493 17.75 11.46 -11.22
C VAL A 493 16.93 12.61 -10.64
N ALA A 494 17.49 13.82 -10.70
CA ALA A 494 16.87 15.05 -10.21
C ALA A 494 16.09 15.77 -11.32
N SER A 495 15.09 15.11 -11.90
CA SER A 495 14.17 15.78 -12.84
C SER A 495 12.75 15.21 -12.74
N ALA A 496 11.75 16.09 -12.87
CA ALA A 496 10.32 15.77 -12.76
C ALA A 496 9.75 14.82 -13.83
N ALA A 497 10.56 14.39 -14.80
CA ALA A 497 10.19 13.33 -15.75
C ALA A 497 11.30 12.27 -15.83
N GLY A 498 12.22 12.31 -14.87
CA GLY A 498 13.43 11.53 -14.84
C GLY A 498 13.14 10.09 -14.50
N ARG A 499 13.45 9.18 -15.42
CA ARG A 499 13.29 7.75 -15.20
C ARG A 499 14.65 7.13 -14.98
N LEU A 500 14.82 6.30 -13.95
CA LEU A 500 16.07 5.58 -13.72
C LEU A 500 15.91 4.08 -13.90
N VAL A 501 16.32 3.52 -15.05
CA VAL A 501 16.32 2.06 -15.27
C VAL A 501 17.76 1.59 -15.12
N LEU A 502 18.06 0.76 -14.12
CA LEU A 502 19.39 0.19 -13.94
C LEU A 502 19.38 -1.29 -14.37
N GLU A 503 20.25 -1.64 -15.32
CA GLU A 503 20.40 -3.02 -15.82
C GLU A 503 21.51 -3.77 -15.09
N ARG A 504 22.63 -3.09 -14.86
CA ARG A 504 23.82 -3.71 -14.25
C ARG A 504 24.71 -2.68 -13.57
N VAL A 505 25.35 -3.12 -12.49
CA VAL A 505 26.49 -2.45 -11.90
C VAL A 505 27.67 -3.43 -11.87
N GLU A 506 28.81 -2.99 -12.37
CA GLU A 506 30.09 -3.69 -12.24
C GLU A 506 31.08 -2.79 -11.51
N LEU A 507 31.88 -3.36 -10.62
CA LEU A 507 32.84 -2.64 -9.79
C LEU A 507 34.13 -3.46 -9.73
N THR A 508 35.30 -2.81 -9.71
CA THR A 508 36.56 -3.47 -9.35
C THR A 508 36.89 -3.18 -7.89
N LEU A 509 36.89 -4.22 -7.06
CA LEU A 509 37.14 -4.12 -5.63
C LEU A 509 38.59 -4.46 -5.30
N GLY A 510 39.09 -3.83 -4.25
CA GLY A 510 40.33 -4.21 -3.59
C GLY A 510 40.29 -3.82 -2.13
N GLU A 511 41.15 -4.42 -1.32
CA GLU A 511 41.25 -4.12 0.10
C GLU A 511 42.57 -3.40 0.40
N ALA A 512 42.57 -2.56 1.43
CA ALA A 512 43.79 -2.01 2.03
C ALA A 512 43.64 -1.92 3.54
N ALA A 513 44.77 -1.94 4.27
CA ALA A 513 44.76 -1.77 5.73
C ALA A 513 44.02 -0.47 6.12
N ARG A 514 43.19 -0.53 7.16
CA ARG A 514 42.30 0.57 7.59
C ARG A 514 43.02 1.92 7.65
N SER A 515 42.47 2.92 6.98
CA SER A 515 43.02 4.27 6.98
C SER A 515 42.71 4.98 8.30
N ILE A 516 43.62 4.83 9.25
CA ILE A 516 43.60 5.51 10.57
C ILE A 516 43.69 7.05 10.39
N ALA A 517 44.18 7.52 9.23
CA ALA A 517 44.44 8.93 8.94
C ALA A 517 43.24 9.68 8.30
N SER A 518 42.13 9.02 7.97
CA SER A 518 41.02 9.66 7.23
C SER A 518 40.12 10.56 8.08
N GLY A 519 40.34 10.64 9.40
CA GLY A 519 39.58 11.53 10.28
C GLY A 519 38.09 11.19 10.37
N TRP A 520 37.73 9.92 10.16
CA TRP A 520 36.36 9.44 10.35
C TRP A 520 35.94 9.67 11.80
N VAL A 521 34.99 10.58 12.00
CA VAL A 521 34.44 10.87 13.33
C VAL A 521 33.52 9.73 13.68
N SER A 522 33.87 8.95 14.71
CA SER A 522 32.95 7.98 15.29
C SER A 522 31.73 8.73 15.84
N ARG A 523 30.53 8.26 15.53
CA ARG A 523 29.28 8.71 16.17
C ARG A 523 29.51 8.70 17.69
N PRO A 524 29.11 9.75 18.45
CA PRO A 524 29.00 9.60 19.89
C PRO A 524 28.11 8.38 20.15
N SER A 525 28.55 7.47 21.04
CA SER A 525 27.77 6.27 21.35
C SER A 525 26.32 6.66 21.61
N PRO A 526 25.33 5.90 21.09
CA PRO A 526 23.94 6.10 21.49
C PRO A 526 23.90 6.19 23.01
N ALA A 527 23.10 7.11 23.53
CA ALA A 527 22.94 7.27 24.97
C ALA A 527 22.77 5.87 25.56
N SER A 528 23.59 5.56 26.56
CA SER A 528 23.63 4.23 27.20
C SER A 528 22.20 3.73 27.35
N ILE A 529 21.92 2.54 26.80
CA ILE A 529 20.65 1.83 27.04
C ILE A 529 20.37 2.02 28.53
N CYS A 530 19.20 2.59 28.87
CA CYS A 530 18.75 2.68 30.25
C CYS A 530 18.87 1.28 30.81
N THR A 531 19.96 1.02 31.53
CA THR A 531 20.11 -0.21 32.26
C THR A 531 19.08 -0.06 33.35
N PRO A 532 18.01 -0.88 33.38
CA PRO A 532 17.05 -0.77 34.47
C PRO A 532 17.86 -0.82 35.76
N PRO A 533 17.62 0.09 36.73
CA PRO A 533 18.39 0.11 37.95
C PRO A 533 18.40 -1.31 38.49
N ALA A 534 19.60 -1.85 38.71
CA ALA A 534 19.74 -3.17 39.31
C ALA A 534 18.86 -3.17 40.57
N SER A 535 17.79 -3.96 40.53
CA SER A 535 16.88 -4.08 41.65
C SER A 535 17.69 -4.68 42.80
N THR A 536 18.18 -3.81 43.68
CA THR A 536 18.90 -4.19 44.90
C THR A 536 17.94 -4.40 46.07
N THR A 537 16.64 -4.38 45.80
CA THR A 537 15.57 -4.68 46.76
C THR A 537 14.65 -5.73 46.16
N PRO A 538 14.67 -6.98 46.69
CA PRO A 538 13.57 -7.91 46.47
C PRO A 538 12.27 -7.18 46.79
N PRO A 539 11.19 -7.35 46.01
CA PRO A 539 9.91 -6.76 46.35
C PRO A 539 9.51 -7.25 47.74
N ASP A 540 9.31 -6.30 48.66
CA ASP A 540 8.69 -6.59 49.94
C ASP A 540 7.32 -7.22 49.65
N GLY A 541 7.21 -8.52 49.94
CA GLY A 541 5.94 -9.22 49.89
C GLY A 541 4.93 -8.54 50.82
N PRO A 542 3.63 -8.63 50.50
CA PRO A 542 2.60 -7.96 51.28
C PRO A 542 2.66 -8.41 52.74
N SER A 543 2.78 -7.43 53.63
CA SER A 543 2.70 -7.60 55.08
C SER A 543 1.28 -7.96 55.49
N GLY A 544 0.91 -9.23 55.32
CA GLY A 544 -0.33 -9.83 55.80
C GLY A 544 -0.05 -10.69 57.04
N GLY A 545 -0.44 -10.19 58.21
CA GLY A 545 -0.36 -10.91 59.47
C GLY A 545 -1.21 -12.19 59.46
N GLY A 546 -0.60 -13.28 59.92
CA GLY A 546 -1.26 -14.57 60.13
C GLY A 546 -0.47 -15.40 61.14
N THR A 547 -0.81 -15.25 62.42
CA THR A 547 -0.35 -16.11 63.51
C THR A 547 -0.91 -17.53 63.33
N GLY A 548 -0.05 -18.54 63.23
CA GLY A 548 -0.45 -19.95 63.13
C GLY A 548 0.69 -20.94 63.40
N SER A 549 0.80 -21.37 64.65
CA SER A 549 1.43 -22.57 65.24
C SER A 549 2.15 -23.61 64.35
N GLY A 550 3.46 -23.78 64.60
CA GLY A 550 4.11 -25.02 65.08
C GLY A 550 4.21 -26.28 64.20
N GLY A 551 5.45 -26.72 63.90
CA GLY A 551 5.77 -28.12 63.56
C GLY A 551 7.10 -28.32 62.79
N PRO A 552 8.05 -29.20 63.21
CA PRO A 552 9.45 -29.17 62.78
C PRO A 552 9.79 -30.17 61.67
N GLY A 553 10.80 -29.84 60.84
CA GLY A 553 11.38 -30.78 59.89
C GLY A 553 12.55 -30.18 59.12
N GLY A 554 13.75 -30.27 59.70
CA GLY A 554 14.99 -29.87 59.05
C GLY A 554 15.40 -30.83 57.94
N GLY A 555 15.71 -30.28 56.78
CA GLY A 555 16.42 -30.94 55.69
C GLY A 555 17.17 -29.86 54.91
N SER A 556 18.48 -29.75 55.14
CA SER A 556 19.37 -28.86 54.40
C SER A 556 19.35 -29.24 52.91
N SER A 557 18.95 -28.31 52.05
CA SER A 557 19.10 -28.44 50.60
C SER A 557 20.60 -28.50 50.24
N PRO A 558 20.99 -29.37 49.29
CA PRO A 558 22.37 -29.46 48.83
C PRO A 558 22.78 -28.19 48.06
N PRO A 559 24.08 -27.82 48.06
CA PRO A 559 24.55 -26.65 47.34
C PRO A 559 24.30 -26.79 45.83
N PRO A 560 24.01 -25.68 45.12
CA PRO A 560 23.76 -25.71 43.69
C PRO A 560 24.98 -26.22 42.92
N PRO A 561 24.78 -26.95 41.82
CA PRO A 561 25.87 -27.47 41.00
C PRO A 561 26.68 -26.33 40.36
N PRO A 562 27.98 -26.52 40.14
CA PRO A 562 28.83 -25.54 39.49
C PRO A 562 28.38 -25.28 38.04
N PRO A 563 28.56 -24.05 37.53
CA PRO A 563 28.17 -23.69 36.16
C PRO A 563 28.95 -24.50 35.13
N PRO A 564 28.33 -24.84 33.97
CA PRO A 564 28.98 -25.61 32.92
C PRO A 564 30.13 -24.82 32.28
N PRO A 565 31.19 -25.52 31.82
CA PRO A 565 32.31 -24.88 31.13
C PRO A 565 31.86 -24.26 29.78
N PRO A 566 32.53 -23.19 29.34
CA PRO A 566 32.19 -22.50 28.09
C PRO A 566 32.36 -23.42 26.87
N PRO A 567 31.58 -23.19 25.78
CA PRO A 567 31.64 -24.03 24.58
C PRO A 567 33.01 -23.93 23.90
N THR A 568 33.57 -25.07 23.50
CA THR A 568 34.78 -25.13 22.68
C THR A 568 34.48 -24.68 21.26
N THR A 569 35.27 -23.74 20.76
CA THR A 569 35.27 -23.25 19.37
C THR A 569 35.50 -24.40 18.39
N PRO A 570 34.70 -24.54 17.32
CA PRO A 570 34.92 -25.58 16.33
C PRO A 570 36.15 -25.26 15.46
N THR A 571 37.07 -26.22 15.41
CA THR A 571 38.24 -26.22 14.52
C THR A 571 37.77 -26.34 13.07
N ALA A 572 38.18 -25.40 12.21
CA ALA A 572 37.89 -25.42 10.78
C ALA A 572 38.58 -26.61 10.09
N PRO A 573 37.93 -27.30 9.14
CA PRO A 573 38.57 -28.35 8.36
C PRO A 573 39.53 -27.72 7.34
N SER A 574 40.78 -28.17 7.37
CA SER A 574 41.80 -27.82 6.38
C SER A 574 41.61 -28.62 5.09
N GLY A 575 41.61 -27.92 3.95
CA GLY A 575 42.06 -28.47 2.67
C GLY A 575 40.95 -28.72 1.64
N ILE A 576 40.71 -27.74 0.76
CA ILE A 576 40.43 -27.95 -0.67
C ILE A 576 41.14 -26.82 -1.44
N ASP A 577 41.78 -27.21 -2.54
CA ASP A 577 42.80 -26.52 -3.32
C ASP A 577 42.43 -25.15 -3.91
N ASP A 578 43.49 -24.35 -4.06
CA ASP A 578 43.62 -23.20 -4.95
C ASP A 578 43.16 -23.54 -6.38
N GLY A 579 42.05 -22.92 -6.78
CA GLY A 579 41.62 -22.81 -8.17
C GLY A 579 41.09 -21.40 -8.40
N GLY A 580 41.96 -20.51 -8.86
CA GLY A 580 41.64 -19.10 -9.09
C GLY A 580 40.39 -18.92 -9.95
N THR A 581 39.36 -18.32 -9.38
CA THR A 581 38.23 -17.76 -10.11
C THR A 581 38.12 -16.29 -9.74
N THR A 582 38.20 -15.44 -10.75
CA THR A 582 37.74 -14.04 -10.71
C THR A 582 36.32 -13.99 -10.16
N LEU A 583 36.15 -13.50 -8.94
CA LEU A 583 34.85 -13.19 -8.36
C LEU A 583 34.28 -11.96 -9.06
N GLY A 584 33.55 -12.20 -10.14
CA GLY A 584 32.60 -11.22 -10.67
C GLY A 584 31.40 -11.15 -9.72
N GLY A 585 31.41 -10.20 -8.80
CA GLY A 585 30.23 -9.85 -8.02
C GLY A 585 29.17 -9.24 -8.93
N SER A 586 28.11 -9.98 -9.23
CA SER A 586 26.91 -9.44 -9.86
C SER A 586 25.94 -8.99 -8.77
N ALA A 587 25.90 -7.68 -8.51
CA ALA A 587 24.82 -7.07 -7.73
C ALA A 587 23.58 -6.99 -8.63
N TYR A 588 22.65 -7.95 -8.46
CA TYR A 588 21.33 -7.89 -9.08
C TYR A 588 20.42 -7.01 -8.22
N GLY A 589 20.29 -5.74 -8.58
CA GLY A 589 19.19 -4.88 -8.15
C GLY A 589 18.16 -4.79 -9.28
N GLN A 590 16.94 -5.26 -9.04
CA GLN A 590 15.82 -5.14 -9.99
C GLN A 590 14.86 -4.04 -9.48
N TRP A 591 14.38 -3.18 -10.39
CA TRP A 591 13.75 -1.89 -10.08
C TRP A 591 12.27 -1.86 -10.41
N HIS A 592 11.48 -1.17 -9.58
CA HIS A 592 10.20 -0.61 -9.99
C HIS A 592 10.02 0.81 -9.43
N TYR A 593 9.25 1.62 -10.16
CA TYR A 593 8.92 3.01 -9.85
C TYR A 593 7.68 3.07 -8.98
N LEU A 594 7.67 3.99 -8.02
CA LEU A 594 6.50 4.35 -7.23
C LEU A 594 6.24 5.83 -7.45
N ASN A 595 5.12 6.17 -8.07
CA ASN A 595 4.66 7.54 -8.14
C ASN A 595 3.24 7.58 -7.57
N ALA A 596 2.95 8.43 -6.59
CA ALA A 596 1.61 8.55 -6.03
C ALA A 596 0.70 9.34 -6.98
N ALA A 597 -0.35 8.71 -7.52
CA ALA A 597 -1.41 9.40 -8.26
C ALA A 597 -2.60 9.68 -7.32
N SER A 598 -3.15 10.90 -7.37
CA SER A 598 -4.41 11.25 -6.70
C SER A 598 -5.60 10.85 -7.57
N ASP A 599 -6.56 10.11 -7.01
CA ASP A 599 -7.74 9.61 -7.75
C ASP A 599 -8.98 10.54 -7.64
N PHE A 600 -8.85 11.77 -7.12
CA PHE A 600 -9.98 12.70 -6.98
C PHE A 600 -10.02 13.83 -8.03
N PRO A 601 -11.17 14.09 -8.68
CA PRO A 601 -11.48 15.41 -9.19
C PRO A 601 -11.80 16.32 -7.98
N GLY A 602 -11.02 17.38 -7.77
CA GLY A 602 -11.17 18.27 -6.63
C GLY A 602 -12.58 18.87 -6.50
N PRO A 603 -12.99 19.30 -5.29
CA PRO A 603 -14.29 19.94 -5.10
C PRO A 603 -14.36 21.27 -5.84
N PHE A 604 -15.46 21.47 -6.57
CA PHE A 604 -15.87 22.75 -7.12
C PHE A 604 -15.94 23.80 -6.00
N PHE A 605 -15.07 24.81 -6.06
CA PHE A 605 -15.30 26.09 -5.41
C PHE A 605 -15.45 27.18 -6.46
N THR A 606 -16.62 27.81 -6.46
CA THR A 606 -16.99 28.96 -7.28
C THR A 606 -16.49 30.27 -6.67
N GLY A 607 -15.88 31.12 -7.50
CA GLY A 607 -15.93 32.58 -7.38
C GLY A 607 -14.71 33.28 -6.75
N TYR A 608 -13.85 33.88 -7.58
CA TYR A 608 -13.72 35.34 -7.75
C TYR A 608 -12.73 35.65 -8.91
N PRO A 609 -12.92 36.73 -9.70
CA PRO A 609 -12.16 36.96 -10.93
C PRO A 609 -11.04 38.00 -10.76
N GLY A 610 -9.96 37.84 -11.53
CA GLY A 610 -9.04 38.93 -11.87
C GLY A 610 -7.58 38.50 -12.04
N GLY A 611 -6.99 38.80 -13.19
CA GLY A 611 -5.53 38.85 -13.35
C GLY A 611 -4.96 38.29 -14.64
N SER A 612 -5.13 39.07 -15.71
CA SER A 612 -4.32 39.19 -16.94
C SER A 612 -2.96 38.47 -17.10
N ASP A 613 -2.75 38.03 -18.35
CA ASP A 613 -1.57 38.19 -19.21
C ASP A 613 -0.42 37.14 -19.25
N THR A 614 -0.42 36.40 -20.38
CA THR A 614 0.56 36.46 -21.49
C THR A 614 2.06 36.16 -21.23
N ILE A 615 2.55 35.02 -21.76
CA ILE A 615 3.85 34.83 -22.47
C ILE A 615 3.66 33.66 -23.46
N LEU A 616 3.49 33.84 -24.78
CA LEU A 616 4.44 34.11 -25.88
C LEU A 616 5.48 33.03 -26.22
N SER A 617 5.58 32.84 -27.55
CA SER A 617 6.61 32.16 -28.36
C SER A 617 6.46 30.65 -28.53
N GLY A 618 6.56 30.08 -29.73
CA GLY A 618 6.93 30.65 -31.03
C GLY A 618 7.48 29.53 -31.91
N ASP A 619 6.97 29.46 -33.14
CA ASP A 619 7.34 28.55 -34.22
C ASP A 619 8.85 28.43 -34.47
N ALA A 620 9.30 27.22 -34.88
CA ALA A 620 10.00 27.02 -36.16
C ALA A 620 10.35 25.54 -36.45
N MET A 621 9.75 25.03 -37.53
CA MET A 621 10.31 24.20 -38.60
C MET A 621 11.48 23.23 -38.32
N ARG A 622 11.26 21.93 -38.60
CA ARG A 622 11.69 21.30 -39.88
C ARG A 622 11.28 19.81 -39.91
N LYS A 623 10.34 19.49 -40.81
CA LYS A 623 10.14 18.14 -41.34
C LYS A 623 11.15 17.92 -42.48
N SER A 624 11.90 16.82 -42.45
CA SER A 624 12.62 16.28 -43.61
C SER A 624 12.07 14.90 -43.97
N ASN A 625 11.47 14.86 -45.15
CA ASN A 625 11.02 13.78 -46.05
C ASN A 625 11.35 12.31 -45.74
N PRO A 626 10.41 11.39 -46.08
CA PRO A 626 10.71 10.01 -46.45
C PRO A 626 10.68 9.78 -47.98
N GLY A 627 11.55 8.87 -48.47
CA GLY A 627 11.43 8.06 -49.70
C GLY A 627 11.51 8.83 -51.04
N GLY A 628 12.02 8.31 -52.15
CA GLY A 628 12.40 6.98 -52.57
C GLY A 628 12.59 7.03 -54.10
N ILE A 629 13.71 6.48 -54.56
CA ILE A 629 14.04 5.92 -55.88
C ILE A 629 13.07 6.23 -57.06
N GLY A 630 13.60 6.93 -58.07
CA GLY A 630 13.77 6.37 -59.43
C GLY A 630 12.80 6.73 -60.57
N ARG A 631 13.31 7.59 -61.46
CA ARG A 631 13.17 7.63 -62.94
C ARG A 631 11.89 8.18 -63.62
N ASN A 632 12.13 9.35 -64.24
CA ASN A 632 11.89 9.76 -65.64
C ASN A 632 10.49 10.01 -66.24
N ARG A 633 10.44 11.22 -66.85
CA ARG A 633 9.77 11.71 -68.07
C ARG A 633 8.42 12.44 -67.97
N ASP A 634 8.56 13.74 -68.27
CA ASP A 634 7.85 14.56 -69.28
C ASP A 634 6.39 15.03 -69.10
N SER A 635 6.32 16.37 -69.03
CA SER A 635 5.42 17.31 -69.75
C SER A 635 3.92 17.40 -69.38
N GLY A 636 3.57 18.54 -68.76
CA GLY A 636 2.89 19.64 -69.48
C GLY A 636 1.37 19.79 -69.31
N GLY A 637 0.96 20.94 -68.76
CA GLY A 637 -0.07 21.79 -69.38
C GLY A 637 -1.41 22.01 -68.67
N GLY A 638 -1.51 23.13 -67.93
CA GLY A 638 -2.53 24.18 -68.20
C GLY A 638 -3.96 24.05 -67.64
N PRO A 639 -4.71 25.18 -67.54
CA PRO A 639 -5.34 25.62 -66.29
C PRO A 639 -6.83 26.10 -66.41
N ASP A 640 -7.27 26.88 -65.42
CA ASP A 640 -8.43 27.82 -65.36
C ASP A 640 -9.72 27.33 -64.68
N THR A 641 -10.57 28.11 -63.99
CA THR A 641 -10.58 29.48 -63.41
C THR A 641 -11.78 29.60 -62.44
N ASN A 642 -11.67 30.48 -61.43
CA ASN A 642 -12.67 31.40 -60.82
C ASN A 642 -14.19 31.15 -60.98
N ASN A 643 -14.95 31.20 -59.87
CA ASN A 643 -15.63 32.41 -59.35
C ASN A 643 -16.77 32.09 -58.35
N ASN A 644 -16.83 32.93 -57.31
CA ASN A 644 -17.91 33.16 -56.32
C ASN A 644 -19.10 33.95 -57.00
N PRO A 645 -20.27 34.35 -56.41
CA PRO A 645 -20.62 34.49 -54.96
C PRO A 645 -22.14 34.41 -54.51
N VAL A 646 -22.42 34.71 -53.20
CA VAL A 646 -23.63 35.28 -52.47
C VAL A 646 -25.05 34.64 -52.65
N GLY A 647 -25.99 34.45 -51.69
CA GLY A 647 -26.17 34.71 -50.24
C GLY A 647 -27.68 34.63 -49.81
N VAL A 648 -27.97 34.40 -48.50
CA VAL A 648 -29.21 34.66 -47.65
C VAL A 648 -30.54 33.95 -48.06
N THR A 649 -31.41 33.29 -47.24
CA THR A 649 -32.06 33.60 -45.93
C THR A 649 -32.94 32.41 -45.41
N SER A 650 -33.23 32.41 -44.10
CA SER A 650 -34.44 31.90 -43.38
C SER A 650 -34.42 30.53 -42.65
N VAL A 651 -35.05 30.55 -41.46
CA VAL A 651 -35.12 29.55 -40.39
C VAL A 651 -36.37 28.67 -40.55
N GLY A 652 -36.24 27.37 -40.28
CA GLY A 652 -37.33 26.42 -40.09
C GLY A 652 -36.88 25.15 -39.35
N ASP A 653 -37.71 24.70 -38.42
CA ASP A 653 -37.61 23.60 -37.44
C ASP A 653 -36.69 22.39 -37.75
N ALA A 654 -35.93 21.94 -36.74
CA ALA A 654 -35.03 20.79 -36.83
C ALA A 654 -35.71 19.48 -36.39
N GLU A 655 -35.87 18.55 -37.34
CA GLU A 655 -36.10 17.13 -37.10
C GLU A 655 -34.72 16.43 -37.04
N ILE A 656 -34.42 15.71 -35.94
CA ILE A 656 -33.13 15.00 -35.77
C ILE A 656 -33.25 13.58 -36.32
N THR A 657 -32.37 13.24 -37.26
CA THR A 657 -32.25 11.90 -37.86
C THR A 657 -30.94 11.25 -37.39
N VAL A 658 -31.03 10.06 -36.80
CA VAL A 658 -29.87 9.27 -36.33
C VAL A 658 -29.41 8.29 -37.43
N PHE A 659 -28.09 8.13 -37.59
CA PHE A 659 -27.43 7.25 -38.58
C PHE A 659 -26.78 6.03 -37.94
#